data_AF-A0A1K1RMJ2-F1
#
_entry.id   AF-A0A1K1RMJ2-F1
#
_cell.length_a   1.000
_cell.length_b   1.000
_cell.length_c   1.000
_cell.angle_alpha   90.00
_cell.angle_beta   90.00
_cell.angle_gamma   90.00
#
_symmetry.space_group_name_H-M   'P 1'
#
loop_
_entity.id
_entity.type
_entity.pdbx_description
1 polymer ?
#
loop_
_entity_poly.entity_id
_entity_poly.type
_entity_poly.pdbx_seq_one_letter_code
_entity_poly.pdbx_strand_id
1 'polypeptide(L)'
;MYHDDREINADKLIETLEAQVKRLASIPEHVRLLLMLVIVARISKPYNILNTLSQKLMEHPELASIKLSDFSSLLHEAESIIEPGENADFLITHLAAKAISLALGIDYRHPKLVAALVGTIQSTLPTPLFEAIPSTAELSLGLLGDYPKDSFPMSDDVSQHQWDLITIRLAAMDIRPNFIAFKNHRRTVQSTVLLDAPYPDPTQMLYGLQNMLDDQVQGRLVLIHNWTRANMGDTWSRLYALIENRAQVEAVIAFSSLPTVSDYCTAIIINTAPTQRETLYIDVSLSNKSLPPLDGIERMLLAGCIYNLWQGRVAHSYFEYLSSDVRRFLNSYFSAGFRPISRLCNAIERRPGNVLRAVLTKRLLLKAASGESSQRTRSDNSKLIADVLEQRGRPCCVYIIGNNGEGKSFLLTDIVYQLVEAGKRSVGLPLSHADRFPVDDGTIKHLFEYKGARRTQIAKEVSAISSAPGKVELLRECLGLVGFRSQIYLILKSELSHDRFGVPRRETLDLSDVDDRRYYNRDRSSISEYEVNFIREGHRTIPFDNLSSGEQSIIGLLIKIIASDADRPTFLIDEPEISLHVSWQQRLPRILNLLSDRLNVSFVVATHSPILIANAADDDICYVSSIGILDEIPIIERHSVETLLMDGFETYTPHNREVHEQCAKLVASLISDANTPNAAIKSETAIEKLKTFRTTIRKNGQGEDDEQQASDLDLIEKTLAAIVMLREESEPRHG
;
A
#
# COMPACT_ATOMS: atom_id res chain seq x y z
N MET A 1 -7.46 -1.28 13.40
CA MET A 1 -6.28 -0.45 13.75
C MET A 1 -4.99 -1.19 13.49
N TYR A 2 -5.03 -2.53 13.54
CA TYR A 2 -3.97 -3.47 13.21
C TYR A 2 -4.65 -4.81 12.83
N HIS A 3 -4.05 -5.63 11.96
CA HIS A 3 -4.46 -7.01 11.68
C HIS A 3 -3.29 -7.95 12.00
N ASP A 4 -3.16 -8.38 13.25
CA ASP A 4 -2.32 -9.53 13.61
C ASP A 4 -3.19 -10.61 14.21
N ASP A 5 -3.24 -11.72 13.51
CA ASP A 5 -3.99 -12.88 13.89
C ASP A 5 -3.55 -13.41 15.26
N ARG A 6 -2.28 -13.24 15.63
CA ARG A 6 -1.78 -13.61 16.97
C ARG A 6 -2.40 -12.75 18.06
N GLU A 7 -2.58 -11.45 17.81
CA GLU A 7 -3.20 -10.53 18.76
C GLU A 7 -4.71 -10.78 18.89
N ILE A 8 -5.39 -11.04 17.76
CA ILE A 8 -6.80 -11.46 17.75
C ILE A 8 -6.97 -12.76 18.53
N ASN A 9 -6.05 -13.72 18.34
CA ASN A 9 -6.10 -14.99 19.05
C ASN A 9 -5.82 -14.81 20.56
N ALA A 10 -4.82 -13.98 20.90
CA ALA A 10 -4.51 -13.65 22.29
C ALA A 10 -5.71 -12.96 22.99
N ASP A 11 -6.38 -12.01 22.34
CA ASP A 11 -7.57 -11.37 22.90
C ASP A 11 -8.70 -12.36 23.16
N LYS A 12 -8.96 -13.33 22.25
CA LYS A 12 -9.94 -14.40 22.47
C LYS A 12 -9.58 -15.31 23.65
N LEU A 13 -8.29 -15.64 23.80
CA LEU A 13 -7.81 -16.44 24.94
C LEU A 13 -7.95 -15.66 26.25
N ILE A 14 -7.61 -14.36 26.26
CA ILE A 14 -7.82 -13.49 27.42
C ILE A 14 -9.30 -13.45 27.80
N GLU A 15 -10.21 -13.24 26.85
CA GLU A 15 -11.66 -13.22 27.14
C GLU A 15 -12.15 -14.54 27.76
N THR A 16 -11.64 -15.67 27.26
CA THR A 16 -11.97 -17.01 27.77
C THR A 16 -11.48 -17.20 29.22
N LEU A 17 -10.23 -16.84 29.50
CA LEU A 17 -9.64 -16.90 30.83
C LEU A 17 -10.31 -15.93 31.80
N GLU A 18 -10.61 -14.72 31.33
CA GLU A 18 -11.28 -13.69 32.12
C GLU A 18 -12.67 -14.16 32.58
N ALA A 19 -13.38 -14.92 31.74
CA ALA A 19 -14.67 -15.53 32.10
C ALA A 19 -14.56 -16.55 33.25
N GLN A 20 -13.43 -17.26 33.36
CA GLN A 20 -13.15 -18.17 34.48
C GLN A 20 -12.77 -17.39 35.74
N VAL A 21 -11.89 -16.40 35.62
CA VAL A 21 -11.47 -15.54 36.73
C VAL A 21 -12.66 -14.80 37.36
N LYS A 22 -13.62 -14.32 36.56
CA LYS A 22 -14.85 -13.67 37.02
C LYS A 22 -15.73 -14.56 37.93
N ARG A 23 -15.57 -15.89 37.89
CA ARG A 23 -16.39 -16.84 38.69
C ARG A 23 -15.99 -16.87 40.17
N LEU A 24 -14.78 -16.42 40.52
CA LEU A 24 -14.23 -16.60 41.88
C LEU A 24 -14.49 -15.41 42.81
N ALA A 25 -14.49 -14.18 42.29
CA ALA A 25 -14.86 -12.98 43.05
C ALA A 25 -15.05 -11.75 42.14
N SER A 26 -15.69 -10.70 42.66
CA SER A 26 -15.69 -9.37 42.05
C SER A 26 -14.35 -8.67 42.29
N ILE A 27 -13.34 -9.02 41.50
CA ILE A 27 -11.99 -8.46 41.60
C ILE A 27 -11.80 -7.33 40.57
N PRO A 28 -11.14 -6.21 40.92
CA PRO A 28 -10.85 -5.13 39.95
C PRO A 28 -10.11 -5.61 38.70
N GLU A 29 -10.33 -4.94 37.57
CA GLU A 29 -9.76 -5.30 36.26
C GLU A 29 -8.24 -5.49 36.26
N HIS A 30 -7.50 -4.59 36.90
CA HIS A 30 -6.04 -4.66 36.97
C HIS A 30 -5.55 -5.94 37.68
N VAL A 31 -6.21 -6.34 38.77
CA VAL A 31 -5.88 -7.58 39.49
C VAL A 31 -6.21 -8.80 38.66
N ARG A 32 -7.29 -8.76 37.87
CA ARG A 32 -7.65 -9.87 36.97
C ARG A 32 -6.60 -10.05 35.88
N LEU A 33 -6.09 -8.98 35.30
CA LEU A 33 -4.97 -9.03 34.35
C LEU A 33 -3.71 -9.62 34.99
N LEU A 34 -3.36 -9.19 36.21
CA LEU A 34 -2.21 -9.72 36.94
C LEU A 34 -2.38 -11.20 37.29
N LEU A 35 -3.57 -11.63 37.70
CA LEU A 35 -3.87 -13.02 38.01
C LEU A 35 -3.75 -13.90 36.76
N MET A 36 -4.34 -13.47 35.64
CA MET A 36 -4.20 -14.17 34.36
C MET A 36 -2.72 -14.25 33.96
N LEU A 37 -1.96 -13.15 34.06
CA LEU A 37 -0.52 -13.13 33.77
C LEU A 37 0.25 -14.16 34.60
N VAL A 38 -0.04 -14.26 35.90
CA VAL A 38 0.57 -15.27 36.79
C VAL A 38 0.22 -16.68 36.34
N ILE A 39 -1.05 -16.95 36.02
CA ILE A 39 -1.51 -18.28 35.57
C ILE A 39 -0.79 -18.68 34.28
N VAL A 40 -0.78 -17.82 33.27
CA VAL A 40 -0.13 -18.13 31.99
C VAL A 40 1.39 -18.29 32.16
N ALA A 41 2.02 -17.47 33.00
CA ALA A 41 3.45 -17.60 33.31
C ALA A 41 3.81 -18.92 34.01
N ARG A 42 2.87 -19.55 34.72
CA ARG A 42 3.04 -20.87 35.35
C ARG A 42 2.84 -22.04 34.39
N ILE A 43 2.08 -21.82 33.31
CA ILE A 43 1.81 -22.82 32.25
C ILE A 43 2.91 -22.80 31.19
N SER A 44 3.53 -21.65 30.93
CA SER A 44 4.62 -21.55 29.95
C SER A 44 5.85 -22.39 30.34
N LYS A 45 6.78 -22.58 29.39
CA LYS A 45 8.03 -23.34 29.58
C LYS A 45 8.68 -22.96 30.92
N PRO A 46 9.25 -23.93 31.66
CA PRO A 46 9.78 -23.70 33.00
C PRO A 46 11.11 -22.93 32.95
N TYR A 47 11.06 -21.65 32.59
CA TYR A 47 12.12 -20.71 32.87
C TYR A 47 12.05 -20.40 34.37
N ASN A 48 13.13 -20.71 35.10
CA ASN A 48 13.24 -20.40 36.53
C ASN A 48 12.90 -18.91 36.84
N ILE A 49 13.16 -18.02 35.88
CA ILE A 49 12.88 -16.58 35.97
C ILE A 49 11.37 -16.28 35.96
N LEU A 50 10.60 -16.82 35.02
CA LEU A 50 9.15 -16.59 34.94
C LEU A 50 8.41 -17.14 36.17
N ASN A 51 8.85 -18.30 36.68
CA ASN A 51 8.32 -18.86 37.92
C ASN A 51 8.62 -17.98 39.15
N THR A 52 9.84 -17.46 39.25
CA THR A 52 10.23 -16.57 40.36
C THR A 52 9.46 -15.25 40.31
N LEU A 53 9.35 -14.65 39.13
CA LEU A 53 8.66 -13.37 38.96
C LEU A 53 7.14 -13.50 39.13
N SER A 54 6.53 -14.58 38.64
CA SER A 54 5.10 -14.85 38.88
C SER A 54 4.81 -15.11 40.36
N GLN A 55 5.74 -15.74 41.10
CA GLN A 55 5.64 -15.85 42.55
C GLN A 55 5.70 -14.50 43.25
N LYS A 56 6.59 -13.61 42.82
CA LYS A 56 6.68 -12.24 43.33
C LYS A 56 5.40 -11.43 43.05
N LEU A 57 4.79 -11.60 41.88
CA LEU A 57 3.49 -10.97 41.58
C LEU A 57 2.37 -11.46 42.51
N MET A 58 2.39 -12.72 42.95
CA MET A 58 1.41 -13.25 43.91
C MET A 58 1.52 -12.61 45.31
N GLU A 59 2.62 -11.93 45.63
CA GLU A 59 2.77 -11.17 46.87
C GLU A 59 1.99 -9.84 46.84
N HIS A 60 1.44 -9.44 45.69
CA HIS A 60 0.57 -8.27 45.59
C HIS A 60 -0.63 -8.42 46.56
N PRO A 61 -0.96 -7.41 47.38
CA PRO A 61 -1.92 -7.54 48.49
C PRO A 61 -3.28 -8.13 48.09
N GLU A 62 -3.78 -7.76 46.90
CA GLU A 62 -5.06 -8.25 46.40
C GLU A 62 -4.98 -9.68 45.82
N LEU A 63 -3.83 -10.09 45.26
CA LEU A 63 -3.61 -11.46 44.78
C LEU A 63 -3.33 -12.42 45.94
N ALA A 64 -2.60 -11.97 46.97
CA ALA A 64 -2.33 -12.73 48.18
C ALA A 64 -3.60 -13.09 48.97
N SER A 65 -4.70 -12.36 48.74
CA SER A 65 -6.00 -12.64 49.34
C SER A 65 -6.76 -13.81 48.71
N ILE A 66 -6.32 -14.28 47.53
CA ILE A 66 -6.94 -15.40 46.80
C ILE A 66 -6.58 -16.71 47.50
N LYS A 67 -7.58 -17.57 47.75
CA LYS A 67 -7.33 -18.87 48.38
C LYS A 67 -6.52 -19.76 47.46
N LEU A 68 -5.59 -20.51 48.05
CA LEU A 68 -4.71 -21.43 47.34
C LEU A 68 -5.51 -22.53 46.60
N SER A 69 -6.66 -22.97 47.14
CA SER A 69 -7.59 -23.89 46.47
C SER A 69 -8.16 -23.31 45.17
N ASP A 70 -8.52 -22.03 45.20
CA ASP A 70 -9.19 -21.34 44.10
C ASP A 70 -8.17 -21.06 42.97
N PHE A 71 -6.95 -20.67 43.36
CA PHE A 71 -5.83 -20.53 42.44
C PHE A 71 -5.47 -21.84 41.74
N SER A 72 -5.35 -22.95 42.48
CA SER A 72 -5.07 -24.27 41.89
C SER A 72 -6.16 -24.74 40.93
N SER A 73 -7.44 -24.44 41.23
CA SER A 73 -8.56 -24.74 40.33
C SER A 73 -8.47 -23.94 39.02
N LEU A 74 -8.17 -22.64 39.10
CA LEU A 74 -7.97 -21.81 37.91
C LEU A 74 -6.81 -22.26 37.05
N LEU A 75 -5.68 -22.61 37.70
CA LEU A 75 -4.49 -23.07 36.97
C LEU A 75 -4.82 -24.33 36.16
N HIS A 76 -5.51 -25.30 36.78
CA HIS A 76 -5.91 -26.54 36.11
C HIS A 76 -6.91 -26.30 34.98
N GLU A 77 -7.86 -25.38 35.17
CA GLU A 77 -8.78 -24.96 34.12
C GLU A 77 -8.05 -24.29 32.95
N ALA A 78 -7.07 -23.42 33.22
CA ALA A 78 -6.31 -22.71 32.19
C ALA A 78 -5.37 -23.63 31.40
N GLU A 79 -4.83 -24.69 32.02
CA GLU A 79 -4.05 -25.74 31.33
C GLU A 79 -4.83 -26.44 30.21
N SER A 80 -6.17 -26.46 30.29
CA SER A 80 -7.03 -27.01 29.24
C SER A 80 -7.30 -26.06 28.08
N ILE A 81 -6.98 -24.77 28.24
CA ILE A 81 -7.26 -23.69 27.28
C ILE A 81 -5.98 -23.22 26.58
N ILE A 82 -4.85 -23.23 27.28
CA ILE A 82 -3.59 -22.65 26.81
C ILE A 82 -2.60 -23.75 26.48
N GLU A 83 -2.18 -23.81 25.23
CA GLU A 83 -1.08 -24.69 24.82
C GLU A 83 0.27 -24.13 25.32
N PRO A 84 1.11 -24.93 26.00
CA PRO A 84 2.42 -24.49 26.47
C PRO A 84 3.38 -24.24 25.30
N GLY A 85 4.33 -23.32 25.49
CA GLY A 85 5.30 -22.92 24.46
C GLY A 85 5.01 -21.54 23.90
N GLU A 86 5.25 -21.34 22.60
CA GLU A 86 5.22 -20.01 21.96
C GLU A 86 3.88 -19.28 22.10
N ASN A 87 2.77 -20.02 22.11
CA ASN A 87 1.43 -19.45 22.32
C ASN A 87 1.27 -18.86 23.73
N ALA A 88 1.76 -19.56 24.76
CA ALA A 88 1.76 -19.07 26.14
C ALA A 88 2.71 -17.87 26.32
N ASP A 89 3.90 -17.93 25.72
CA ASP A 89 4.89 -16.84 25.74
C ASP A 89 4.34 -15.56 25.10
N PHE A 90 3.69 -15.67 23.93
CA PHE A 90 3.04 -14.53 23.29
C PHE A 90 1.90 -13.97 24.15
N LEU A 91 1.08 -14.83 24.75
CA LEU A 91 -0.01 -14.42 25.63
C LEU A 91 0.49 -13.68 26.89
N ILE A 92 1.63 -14.11 27.46
CA ILE A 92 2.31 -13.40 28.56
C ILE A 92 2.69 -11.99 28.11
N THR A 93 3.28 -11.83 26.93
CA THR A 93 3.66 -10.49 26.46
C THR A 93 2.47 -9.56 26.30
N HIS A 94 1.35 -10.07 25.79
CA HIS A 94 0.13 -9.29 25.59
C HIS A 94 -0.56 -8.93 26.92
N LEU A 95 -0.65 -9.88 27.85
CA LEU A 95 -1.19 -9.63 29.20
C LEU A 95 -0.35 -8.62 29.97
N ALA A 96 0.98 -8.74 29.92
CA ALA A 96 1.89 -7.79 30.55
C ALA A 96 1.77 -6.39 29.92
N ALA A 97 1.66 -6.30 28.58
CA ALA A 97 1.39 -5.05 27.88
C ALA A 97 0.11 -4.38 28.39
N LYS A 98 -0.99 -5.12 28.48
CA LYS A 98 -2.27 -4.61 28.99
C LYS A 98 -2.19 -4.21 30.47
N ALA A 99 -1.53 -5.00 31.32
CA ALA A 99 -1.38 -4.69 32.74
C ALA A 99 -0.58 -3.40 32.97
N ILE A 100 0.56 -3.26 32.30
CA ILE A 100 1.38 -2.04 32.33
C ILE A 100 0.57 -0.85 31.80
N SER A 101 -0.06 -1.01 30.64
CA SER A 101 -0.80 0.07 29.97
C SER A 101 -2.00 0.53 30.78
N LEU A 102 -2.70 -0.39 31.47
CA LEU A 102 -3.81 -0.04 32.36
C LEU A 102 -3.33 0.76 33.57
N ALA A 103 -2.22 0.35 34.21
CA ALA A 103 -1.60 1.11 35.31
C ALA A 103 -1.12 2.49 34.85
N LEU A 104 -0.66 2.56 33.60
CA LEU A 104 -0.27 3.78 32.92
C LEU A 104 -1.45 4.50 32.23
N GLY A 105 -2.71 4.09 32.41
CA GLY A 105 -3.87 4.75 31.78
C GLY A 105 -3.77 5.00 30.25
N ILE A 106 -3.01 4.16 29.53
CA ILE A 106 -2.77 4.30 28.09
C ILE A 106 -3.36 3.12 27.31
N ASP A 107 -3.61 3.34 26.03
CA ASP A 107 -3.96 2.24 25.14
C ASP A 107 -2.73 1.36 24.93
N TYR A 108 -2.90 0.06 25.13
CA TYR A 108 -1.79 -0.89 25.06
C TYR A 108 -1.16 -1.01 23.67
N ARG A 109 -1.80 -0.46 22.63
CA ARG A 109 -1.28 -0.40 21.26
C ARG A 109 -0.41 0.84 21.03
N HIS A 110 -0.48 1.86 21.89
CA HIS A 110 0.32 3.08 21.77
C HIS A 110 1.84 2.79 21.72
N PRO A 111 2.40 1.99 22.65
CA PRO A 111 3.84 1.68 22.61
C PRO A 111 4.28 0.96 21.31
N LYS A 112 3.40 0.15 20.69
CA LYS A 112 3.65 -0.50 19.38
C LYS A 112 3.82 0.52 18.27
N LEU A 113 2.97 1.54 18.25
CA LEU A 113 3.03 2.62 17.28
C LEU A 113 4.32 3.45 17.43
N VAL A 114 4.66 3.79 18.67
CA VAL A 114 5.90 4.52 18.98
C VAL A 114 7.14 3.69 18.61
N ALA A 115 7.15 2.40 18.94
CA ALA A 115 8.22 1.49 18.58
C ALA A 115 8.39 1.35 17.06
N ALA A 116 7.30 1.27 16.29
CA ALA A 116 7.37 1.24 14.83
C ALA A 116 8.04 2.49 14.26
N LEU A 117 7.69 3.68 14.75
CA LEU A 117 8.31 4.95 14.32
C LEU A 117 9.79 5.02 14.72
N VAL A 118 10.07 4.86 16.01
CA VAL A 118 11.43 5.04 16.57
C VAL A 118 12.36 3.93 16.08
N GLY A 119 11.90 2.69 16.01
CA GLY A 119 12.63 1.56 15.44
C GLY A 119 12.99 1.79 13.97
N THR A 120 12.05 2.30 13.16
CA THR A 120 12.32 2.66 11.76
C THR A 120 13.39 3.74 11.66
N ILE A 121 13.32 4.78 12.48
CA ILE A 121 14.32 5.86 12.52
C ILE A 121 15.70 5.31 12.92
N GLN A 122 15.71 4.48 13.97
CA GLN A 122 16.90 3.90 14.57
C GLN A 122 17.57 2.87 13.65
N SER A 123 16.80 2.18 12.82
CA SER A 123 17.33 1.14 11.90
C SER A 123 18.47 1.64 11.03
N THR A 124 18.49 2.92 10.67
CA THR A 124 19.48 3.56 9.79
C THR A 124 20.52 4.38 10.55
N LEU A 125 20.55 4.31 11.88
CA LEU A 125 21.52 5.00 12.73
C LEU A 125 22.54 4.01 13.32
N PRO A 126 23.84 4.34 13.28
CA PRO A 126 24.86 3.53 13.95
C PRO A 126 24.95 3.82 15.46
N THR A 127 24.18 4.78 15.96
CA THR A 127 24.26 5.28 17.35
C THR A 127 23.31 4.51 18.26
N PRO A 128 23.54 4.44 19.58
CA PRO A 128 22.67 3.67 20.48
C PRO A 128 21.31 4.35 20.70
N LEU A 129 20.28 3.54 20.97
CA LEU A 129 18.95 3.96 21.42
C LEU A 129 18.81 3.73 22.93
N PHE A 130 18.25 4.70 23.64
CA PHE A 130 17.92 4.61 25.06
C PHE A 130 16.47 4.97 25.32
N GLU A 131 15.76 4.13 26.08
CA GLU A 131 14.38 4.38 26.48
C GLU A 131 14.34 5.01 27.88
N ALA A 132 14.10 6.32 27.93
CA ALA A 132 14.20 7.09 29.16
C ALA A 132 12.98 6.98 30.06
N ILE A 133 11.82 6.76 29.44
CA ILE A 133 10.54 6.52 30.11
C ILE A 133 10.02 5.19 29.56
N PRO A 134 10.58 4.05 29.98
CA PRO A 134 10.21 2.77 29.39
C PRO A 134 8.76 2.44 29.74
N SER A 135 7.89 2.37 28.74
CA SER A 135 6.48 2.04 28.95
C SER A 135 6.33 0.53 29.02
N THR A 136 6.29 -0.13 27.86
CA THR A 136 6.13 -1.59 27.77
C THR A 136 7.32 -2.32 27.15
N ALA A 137 8.46 -1.64 26.98
CA ALA A 137 9.69 -2.15 26.34
C ALA A 137 9.49 -2.69 24.92
N GLU A 138 8.49 -2.16 24.20
CA GLU A 138 8.07 -2.66 22.90
C GLU A 138 9.18 -2.58 21.83
N LEU A 139 10.03 -1.55 21.92
CA LEU A 139 11.20 -1.40 21.06
C LEU A 139 12.12 -2.62 21.08
N SER A 140 12.25 -3.27 22.24
CA SER A 140 13.10 -4.44 22.42
C SER A 140 12.46 -5.74 21.91
N LEU A 141 11.15 -5.75 21.71
CA LEU A 141 10.39 -6.91 21.22
C LEU A 141 10.25 -6.90 19.68
N GLY A 142 10.37 -5.73 19.06
CA GLY A 142 10.25 -5.56 17.59
C GLY A 142 11.42 -6.12 16.78
N LEU A 143 12.52 -6.53 17.42
CA LEU A 143 13.67 -7.17 16.78
C LEU A 143 13.51 -8.69 16.81
N LEU A 144 12.73 -9.24 15.87
CA LEU A 144 12.75 -10.68 15.58
C LEU A 144 13.85 -10.94 14.55
N GLY A 145 14.98 -11.46 15.02
CA GLY A 145 16.15 -11.88 14.24
C GLY A 145 17.18 -12.48 15.20
N ASP A 146 18.11 -13.29 14.69
CA ASP A 146 19.23 -13.78 15.51
C ASP A 146 20.00 -12.56 16.07
N TYR A 147 19.97 -12.41 17.41
CA TYR A 147 20.59 -11.37 18.27
C TYR A 147 19.77 -10.09 18.56
N PRO A 148 19.76 -9.58 19.83
CA PRO A 148 20.50 -9.98 21.04
C PRO A 148 19.63 -10.60 22.16
N LYS A 149 20.27 -11.31 23.11
CA LYS A 149 19.64 -11.78 24.37
C LYS A 149 19.36 -10.67 25.38
N ASP A 150 19.58 -9.41 25.03
CA ASP A 150 19.46 -8.25 25.92
C ASP A 150 18.61 -7.18 25.24
N SER A 151 17.72 -6.55 26.00
CA SER A 151 16.89 -5.43 25.55
C SER A 151 17.71 -4.16 25.27
N PHE A 152 17.09 -3.22 24.55
CA PHE A 152 17.61 -1.86 24.50
C PHE A 152 17.80 -1.32 25.91
N PRO A 153 18.85 -0.50 26.15
CA PRO A 153 19.04 0.12 27.45
C PRO A 153 17.83 0.98 27.84
N MET A 154 17.30 0.74 29.04
CA MET A 154 16.11 1.41 29.60
C MET A 154 16.47 2.09 30.92
N SER A 155 15.77 3.18 31.26
CA SER A 155 15.92 3.84 32.56
C SER A 155 15.46 2.94 33.71
N ASP A 156 16.25 2.86 34.77
CA ASP A 156 15.86 2.20 36.03
C ASP A 156 14.93 3.06 36.91
N ASP A 157 14.64 4.29 36.51
CA ASP A 157 13.71 5.22 37.18
C ASP A 157 12.25 4.88 36.87
N VAL A 158 11.84 3.66 37.25
CA VAL A 158 10.47 3.15 37.17
C VAL A 158 10.04 2.54 38.50
N SER A 159 8.73 2.44 38.71
CA SER A 159 8.21 1.73 39.89
C SER A 159 8.65 0.26 39.87
N GLN A 160 8.87 -0.34 41.05
CA GLN A 160 9.24 -1.76 41.15
C GLN A 160 8.21 -2.67 40.46
N HIS A 161 6.92 -2.32 40.52
CA HIS A 161 5.85 -3.06 39.86
C HIS A 161 5.99 -3.05 38.34
N GLN A 162 6.25 -1.87 37.76
CA GLN A 162 6.48 -1.73 36.33
C GLN A 162 7.77 -2.45 35.89
N TRP A 163 8.83 -2.36 36.70
CA TRP A 163 10.08 -3.10 36.48
C TRP A 163 9.83 -4.61 36.38
N ASP A 164 9.05 -5.17 37.32
CA ASP A 164 8.72 -6.61 37.36
C ASP A 164 7.90 -7.02 36.13
N LEU A 165 6.90 -6.22 35.74
CA LEU A 165 6.07 -6.50 34.56
C LEU A 165 6.84 -6.41 33.24
N ILE A 166 7.71 -5.41 33.07
CA ILE A 166 8.60 -5.29 31.90
C ILE A 166 9.53 -6.51 31.85
N THR A 167 10.09 -6.90 33.00
CA THR A 167 11.01 -8.04 33.07
C THR A 167 10.32 -9.35 32.73
N ILE A 168 9.10 -9.59 33.23
CA ILE A 168 8.28 -10.76 32.84
C ILE A 168 8.04 -10.75 31.33
N ARG A 169 7.66 -9.59 30.79
CA ARG A 169 7.36 -9.43 29.37
C ARG A 169 8.55 -9.77 28.48
N LEU A 170 9.74 -9.26 28.80
CA LEU A 170 10.95 -9.54 28.03
C LEU A 170 11.42 -11.00 28.20
N ALA A 171 11.34 -11.54 29.41
CA ALA A 171 11.73 -12.92 29.70
C ALA A 171 10.90 -13.95 28.94
N ALA A 172 9.62 -13.67 28.66
CA ALA A 172 8.76 -14.52 27.83
C ALA A 172 9.30 -14.71 26.39
N MET A 173 10.14 -13.78 25.91
CA MET A 173 10.75 -13.82 24.58
C MET A 173 12.25 -14.12 24.63
N ASP A 174 12.76 -14.67 25.74
CA ASP A 174 14.20 -14.92 26.01
C ASP A 174 15.08 -13.64 25.89
N ILE A 175 14.50 -12.48 26.21
CA ILE A 175 15.20 -11.20 26.24
C ILE A 175 15.48 -10.79 27.69
N ARG A 176 16.73 -10.50 28.01
CA ARG A 176 17.14 -10.01 29.33
C ARG A 176 16.91 -8.50 29.45
N PRO A 177 16.30 -8.03 30.54
CA PRO A 177 16.10 -6.61 30.77
C PRO A 177 17.44 -5.89 31.01
N ASN A 178 17.66 -4.75 30.37
CA ASN A 178 18.86 -3.92 30.49
C ASN A 178 18.51 -2.56 31.11
N PHE A 179 18.16 -2.58 32.39
CA PHE A 179 17.90 -1.37 33.16
C PHE A 179 19.21 -0.72 33.59
N ILE A 180 19.38 0.56 33.28
CA ILE A 180 20.57 1.33 33.61
C ILE A 180 20.19 2.68 34.23
N ALA A 181 20.95 3.08 35.25
CA ALA A 181 20.87 4.43 35.79
C ALA A 181 21.24 5.44 34.71
N PHE A 182 20.37 6.45 34.49
CA PHE A 182 20.56 7.44 33.43
C PHE A 182 21.94 8.12 33.48
N LYS A 183 22.48 8.38 34.69
CA LYS A 183 23.82 8.94 34.90
C LYS A 183 24.94 8.11 34.27
N ASN A 184 24.75 6.81 34.10
CA ASN A 184 25.72 5.87 33.54
C ASN A 184 25.64 5.80 31.99
N HIS A 185 24.52 6.22 31.39
CA HIS A 185 24.36 6.29 29.93
C HIS A 185 25.10 7.48 29.28
N ARG A 186 25.52 8.46 30.10
CA ARG A 186 26.06 9.79 29.72
C ARG A 186 27.33 9.83 28.83
N ARG A 187 27.77 8.75 28.20
CA ARG A 187 29.10 8.67 27.54
C ARG A 187 29.08 8.31 26.06
N THR A 188 27.91 8.07 25.47
CA THR A 188 27.82 7.78 24.04
C THR A 188 27.49 9.05 23.25
N VAL A 189 28.37 9.41 22.33
CA VAL A 189 28.17 10.53 21.41
C VAL A 189 27.04 10.17 20.43
N GLN A 190 26.04 11.05 20.28
CA GLN A 190 24.94 10.96 19.31
C GLN A 190 23.85 9.90 19.55
N SER A 191 23.45 9.62 20.80
CA SER A 191 22.37 8.66 21.07
C SER A 191 20.97 9.14 20.65
N THR A 192 20.10 8.21 20.26
CA THR A 192 18.66 8.44 20.19
C THR A 192 18.06 8.16 21.56
N VAL A 193 17.21 9.05 22.06
CA VAL A 193 16.60 8.94 23.37
C VAL A 193 15.09 9.07 23.23
N LEU A 194 14.33 8.08 23.69
CA LEU A 194 12.88 8.10 23.68
C LEU A 194 12.33 8.56 25.04
N LEU A 195 11.53 9.63 25.03
CA LEU A 195 10.69 10.06 26.14
C LEU A 195 9.22 9.88 25.76
N ASP A 196 8.69 8.71 26.08
CA ASP A 196 7.30 8.36 25.83
C ASP A 196 6.43 8.70 27.05
N ALA A 197 5.80 9.89 27.04
CA ALA A 197 4.86 10.32 28.08
C ALA A 197 3.48 10.61 27.47
N PRO A 198 2.69 9.56 27.19
CA PRO A 198 1.43 9.66 26.44
C PRO A 198 0.28 10.38 27.17
N TYR A 199 0.51 10.92 28.36
CA TYR A 199 -0.50 11.58 29.18
C TYR A 199 -0.69 13.05 28.83
N PRO A 200 -1.84 13.65 29.19
CA PRO A 200 -2.00 15.10 29.12
C PRO A 200 -1.15 15.88 30.12
N ASP A 201 -0.59 15.22 31.16
CA ASP A 201 0.37 15.86 32.06
C ASP A 201 1.78 15.81 31.44
N PRO A 202 2.33 16.94 30.99
CA PRO A 202 3.63 16.98 30.37
C PRO A 202 4.79 16.93 31.39
N THR A 203 4.51 16.97 32.69
CA THR A 203 5.52 17.21 33.74
C THR A 203 6.66 16.19 33.69
N GLN A 204 6.35 14.90 33.57
CA GLN A 204 7.37 13.85 33.52
C GLN A 204 8.26 13.95 32.27
N MET A 205 7.66 14.24 31.11
CA MET A 205 8.41 14.44 29.85
C MET A 205 9.27 15.70 29.90
N LEU A 206 8.74 16.81 30.40
CA LEU A 206 9.47 18.07 30.52
C LEU A 206 10.62 17.93 31.53
N TYR A 207 10.40 17.24 32.65
CA TYR A 207 11.44 16.95 33.63
C TYR A 207 12.54 16.05 33.05
N GLY A 208 12.17 14.97 32.36
CA GLY A 208 13.11 14.10 31.66
C GLY A 208 13.94 14.87 30.62
N LEU A 209 13.29 15.70 29.81
CA LEU A 209 13.92 16.57 28.82
C LEU A 209 14.88 17.55 29.50
N GLN A 210 14.47 18.22 30.57
CA GLN A 210 15.30 19.16 31.31
C GLN A 210 16.58 18.49 31.81
N ASN A 211 16.46 17.34 32.47
CA ASN A 211 17.60 16.58 32.99
C ASN A 211 18.59 16.22 31.86
N MET A 212 18.08 15.81 30.70
CA MET A 212 18.90 15.44 29.55
C MET A 212 19.66 16.61 28.95
N LEU A 213 18.99 17.74 28.82
CA LEU A 213 19.62 18.94 28.33
C LEU A 213 20.66 19.43 29.34
N ASP A 214 20.36 19.39 30.65
CA ASP A 214 21.26 19.82 31.74
C ASP A 214 22.53 18.96 31.77
N ASP A 215 22.39 17.69 31.46
CA ASP A 215 23.49 16.72 31.33
C ASP A 215 24.24 16.80 29.99
N GLN A 216 23.92 17.77 29.12
CA GLN A 216 24.58 18.00 27.83
C GLN A 216 24.56 16.77 26.90
N VAL A 217 23.47 16.00 26.91
CA VAL A 217 23.30 14.86 26.01
C VAL A 217 23.38 15.33 24.55
N GLN A 218 24.30 14.75 23.78
CA GLN A 218 24.45 14.99 22.35
C GLN A 218 23.69 13.92 21.56
N GLY A 219 22.68 14.30 20.79
CA GLY A 219 21.89 13.36 19.99
C GLY A 219 20.47 13.81 19.70
N ARG A 220 19.60 12.83 19.44
CA ARG A 220 18.18 13.03 19.10
C ARG A 220 17.30 12.64 20.27
N LEU A 221 16.50 13.58 20.75
CA LEU A 221 15.50 13.37 21.79
C LEU A 221 14.13 13.27 21.12
N VAL A 222 13.51 12.09 21.17
CA VAL A 222 12.17 11.83 20.62
C VAL A 222 11.16 11.96 21.74
N LEU A 223 10.34 13.00 21.69
CA LEU A 223 9.30 13.28 22.67
C LEU A 223 7.95 12.85 22.12
N ILE A 224 7.24 11.98 22.82
CA ILE A 224 5.87 11.60 22.47
C ILE A 224 4.89 12.26 23.45
N HIS A 225 3.85 12.90 22.92
CA HIS A 225 2.82 13.53 23.75
C HIS A 225 1.43 13.47 23.09
N ASN A 226 0.40 13.23 23.92
CA ASN A 226 -1.00 13.28 23.51
C ASN A 226 -1.63 14.62 23.92
N TRP A 227 -2.21 15.34 22.95
CA TRP A 227 -2.74 16.68 23.19
C TRP A 227 -4.25 16.73 23.45
N THR A 228 -4.97 15.62 23.35
CA THR A 228 -6.45 15.60 23.40
C THR A 228 -7.03 16.19 24.69
N ARG A 229 -6.25 16.29 25.79
CA ARG A 229 -6.69 16.83 27.08
C ARG A 229 -5.71 17.83 27.74
N ALA A 230 -4.64 18.22 27.06
CA ALA A 230 -3.58 19.07 27.63
C ALA A 230 -3.83 20.58 27.40
N ASN A 231 -3.34 21.43 28.31
CA ASN A 231 -3.25 22.89 28.05
C ASN A 231 -2.09 23.18 27.11
N MET A 232 -2.33 23.00 25.81
CA MET A 232 -1.33 23.03 24.74
C MET A 232 -0.40 24.26 24.78
N GLY A 233 -0.93 25.43 25.10
CA GLY A 233 -0.18 26.69 25.08
C GLY A 233 0.89 26.78 26.16
N ASP A 234 0.57 26.35 27.37
CA ASP A 234 1.52 26.36 28.50
C ASP A 234 2.61 25.32 28.32
N THR A 235 2.24 24.07 28.00
CA THR A 235 3.17 22.96 27.74
C THR A 235 4.21 23.33 26.69
N TRP A 236 3.78 23.91 25.57
CA TRP A 236 4.68 24.28 24.49
C TRP A 236 5.61 25.44 24.87
N SER A 237 5.10 26.43 25.60
CA SER A 237 5.92 27.56 26.06
C SER A 237 7.04 27.08 26.98
N ARG A 238 6.76 26.12 27.86
CA ARG A 238 7.75 25.47 28.74
C ARG A 238 8.76 24.65 27.94
N LEU A 239 8.30 23.80 27.01
CA LEU A 239 9.17 23.01 26.14
C LEU A 239 10.12 23.91 25.34
N TYR A 240 9.58 24.98 24.74
CA TYR A 240 10.37 25.93 23.96
C TYR A 240 11.42 26.63 24.82
N ALA A 241 11.06 27.09 26.02
CA ALA A 241 11.99 27.70 26.96
C ALA A 241 13.11 26.74 27.38
N LEU A 242 12.82 25.43 27.51
CA LEU A 242 13.84 24.43 27.84
C LEU A 242 14.86 24.24 26.72
N ILE A 243 14.43 24.29 25.46
CA ILE A 243 15.30 23.97 24.31
C ILE A 243 15.97 25.20 23.70
N GLU A 244 15.52 26.41 24.06
CA GLU A 244 16.03 27.66 23.54
C GLU A 244 17.56 27.76 23.73
N ASN A 245 18.29 27.99 22.63
CA ASN A 245 19.75 28.02 22.55
C ASN A 245 20.48 26.70 22.90
N ARG A 246 19.76 25.60 23.14
CA ARG A 246 20.35 24.29 23.53
C ARG A 246 20.11 23.20 22.49
N ALA A 247 19.01 23.29 21.74
CA ALA A 247 18.63 22.31 20.74
C ALA A 247 17.70 22.92 19.68
N GLN A 248 17.43 22.16 18.62
CA GLN A 248 16.49 22.54 17.57
C GLN A 248 15.42 21.46 17.37
N VAL A 249 14.19 21.88 17.10
CA VAL A 249 13.13 20.97 16.65
C VAL A 249 13.41 20.59 15.20
N GLU A 250 13.73 19.32 15.01
CA GLU A 250 14.11 18.75 13.73
C GLU A 250 12.88 18.21 12.98
N ALA A 251 11.96 17.54 13.70
CA ALA A 251 10.73 17.05 13.11
C ALA A 251 9.53 17.11 14.07
N VAL A 252 8.33 17.26 13.51
CA VAL A 252 7.05 17.19 14.20
C VAL A 252 6.13 16.26 13.41
N ILE A 253 5.77 15.12 14.01
CA ILE A 253 5.03 14.03 13.37
C ILE A 253 3.70 13.86 14.09
N ALA A 254 2.59 14.15 13.43
CA ALA A 254 1.24 13.93 13.95
C ALA A 254 0.74 12.52 13.63
N PHE A 255 0.17 11.86 14.63
CA PHE A 255 -0.39 10.51 14.51
C PHE A 255 -1.57 10.30 15.46
N SER A 256 -2.22 9.15 15.36
CA SER A 256 -3.30 8.73 16.27
C SER A 256 -2.91 7.43 16.96
N SER A 257 -3.03 7.43 18.28
CA SER A 257 -2.79 6.27 19.17
C SER A 257 -4.06 5.46 19.41
N LEU A 258 -5.23 6.11 19.33
CA LEU A 258 -6.54 5.48 19.44
C LEU A 258 -7.21 5.38 18.08
N PRO A 259 -8.13 4.42 17.86
CA PRO A 259 -8.88 4.27 16.63
C PRO A 259 -10.01 5.31 16.50
N THR A 260 -9.80 6.54 16.97
CA THR A 260 -10.78 7.63 16.93
C THR A 260 -10.18 8.84 16.23
N VAL A 261 -10.98 9.50 15.39
CA VAL A 261 -10.54 10.67 14.60
C VAL A 261 -10.21 11.87 15.49
N SER A 262 -10.70 11.88 16.73
CA SER A 262 -10.45 12.91 17.74
C SER A 262 -9.15 12.72 18.52
N ASP A 263 -8.49 11.57 18.40
CA ASP A 263 -7.22 11.32 19.07
C ASP A 263 -6.06 11.94 18.29
N TYR A 264 -5.23 12.70 19.01
CA TYR A 264 -4.18 13.51 18.42
C TYR A 264 -2.90 13.46 19.26
N CYS A 265 -1.96 12.65 18.78
CA CYS A 265 -0.63 12.51 19.34
C CYS A 265 0.40 13.18 18.44
N THR A 266 1.53 13.56 19.02
CA THR A 266 2.65 14.12 18.27
C THR A 266 3.97 13.55 18.77
N ALA A 267 4.81 13.13 17.83
CA ALA A 267 6.23 12.89 18.09
C ALA A 267 7.02 14.15 17.69
N ILE A 268 7.76 14.72 18.63
CA ILE A 268 8.65 15.86 18.41
C ILE A 268 10.08 15.36 18.52
N ILE A 269 10.83 15.47 17.43
CA ILE A 269 12.24 15.11 17.39
C ILE A 269 13.05 16.38 17.60
N ILE A 270 13.79 16.42 18.70
CA ILE A 270 14.71 17.50 19.06
C ILE A 270 16.13 17.01 18.85
N ASN A 271 16.94 17.80 18.17
CA ASN A 271 18.35 17.48 17.95
C ASN A 271 19.22 18.53 18.63
N THR A 272 20.13 18.10 19.50
CA THR A 272 21.09 18.97 20.20
C THR A 272 22.34 19.29 19.37
N ALA A 273 22.53 18.59 18.24
CA ALA A 273 23.54 18.87 17.23
C ALA A 273 22.89 18.89 15.83
N PRO A 274 22.02 19.88 15.55
CA PRO A 274 21.25 19.91 14.31
C PRO A 274 22.16 20.07 13.10
N THR A 275 21.96 19.20 12.10
CA THR A 275 22.63 19.28 10.80
C THR A 275 21.81 20.10 9.79
N GLN A 276 20.49 20.17 9.98
CA GLN A 276 19.55 20.83 9.07
C GLN A 276 18.95 22.09 9.70
N ARG A 277 18.69 23.11 8.86
CA ARG A 277 18.04 24.36 9.28
C ARG A 277 16.50 24.28 9.23
N GLU A 278 15.97 23.38 8.41
CA GLU A 278 14.54 23.16 8.24
C GLU A 278 13.97 22.28 9.36
N THR A 279 12.69 22.46 9.66
CA THR A 279 11.91 21.52 10.46
C THR A 279 11.00 20.70 9.54
N LEU A 280 11.04 19.38 9.67
CA LEU A 280 10.16 18.46 8.97
C LEU A 280 8.81 18.34 9.67
N TYR A 281 7.73 18.34 8.90
CA TYR A 281 6.38 18.09 9.37
C TYR A 281 5.83 16.87 8.66
N ILE A 282 5.20 15.96 9.40
CA ILE A 282 4.54 14.77 8.86
C ILE A 282 3.16 14.62 9.54
N ASP A 283 2.11 14.30 8.80
CA ASP A 283 0.79 13.93 9.33
C ASP A 283 0.37 12.56 8.80
N VAL A 284 0.50 11.55 9.66
CA VAL A 284 0.02 10.19 9.43
C VAL A 284 -1.20 9.84 10.29
N SER A 285 -1.84 10.84 10.91
CA SER A 285 -3.02 10.64 11.77
C SER A 285 -4.16 9.94 11.02
N LEU A 286 -5.02 9.22 11.77
CA LEU A 286 -6.21 8.59 11.18
C LEU A 286 -7.20 9.61 10.59
N SER A 287 -7.06 10.89 10.97
CA SER A 287 -7.84 11.99 10.38
C SER A 287 -7.36 12.38 8.98
N ASN A 288 -6.14 11.97 8.59
CA ASN A 288 -5.58 12.23 7.28
C ASN A 288 -6.12 11.24 6.23
N LYS A 289 -7.07 11.73 5.43
CA LYS A 289 -7.72 10.99 4.35
C LYS A 289 -6.95 11.02 3.02
N SER A 290 -5.80 11.70 2.94
CA SER A 290 -4.98 11.69 1.72
C SER A 290 -4.07 10.46 1.61
N LEU A 291 -3.87 9.74 2.73
CA LEU A 291 -3.13 8.48 2.73
C LEU A 291 -4.01 7.32 2.25
N PRO A 292 -3.42 6.29 1.62
CA PRO A 292 -4.10 5.02 1.38
C PRO A 292 -4.58 4.40 2.71
N PRO A 293 -5.43 3.36 2.66
CA PRO A 293 -5.95 2.67 3.85
C PRO A 293 -4.85 1.86 4.56
N LEU A 294 -3.89 2.56 5.16
CA LEU A 294 -2.83 2.01 6.01
C LEU A 294 -3.34 1.89 7.44
N ASP A 295 -2.93 0.82 8.11
CA ASP A 295 -3.17 0.64 9.54
C ASP A 295 -2.28 1.56 10.40
N GLY A 296 -2.43 1.48 11.73
CA GLY A 296 -1.68 2.36 12.64
C GLY A 296 -0.17 2.12 12.58
N ILE A 297 0.28 0.87 12.51
CA ILE A 297 1.70 0.53 12.49
C ILE A 297 2.30 0.96 11.15
N GLU A 298 1.63 0.65 10.05
CA GLU A 298 2.05 1.03 8.70
C GLU A 298 2.20 2.55 8.54
N ARG A 299 1.29 3.32 9.14
CA ARG A 299 1.38 4.79 9.21
C ARG A 299 2.64 5.26 9.95
N MET A 300 3.00 4.60 11.03
CA MET A 300 4.19 4.95 11.82
C MET A 300 5.49 4.51 11.14
N LEU A 301 5.51 3.33 10.51
CA LEU A 301 6.60 2.89 9.64
C LEU A 301 6.83 3.90 8.50
N LEU A 302 5.75 4.33 7.83
CA LEU A 302 5.82 5.33 6.77
C LEU A 302 6.40 6.65 7.29
N ALA A 303 5.96 7.15 8.45
CA ALA A 303 6.49 8.38 9.04
C ALA A 303 7.99 8.29 9.34
N GLY A 304 8.45 7.16 9.90
CA GLY A 304 9.88 6.91 10.13
C GLY A 304 10.69 6.85 8.83
N CYS A 305 10.15 6.22 7.79
CA CYS A 305 10.77 6.15 6.47
C CYS A 305 10.90 7.54 5.83
N ILE A 306 9.84 8.35 5.85
CA ILE A 306 9.84 9.73 5.34
C ILE A 306 10.90 10.57 6.07
N TYR A 307 10.98 10.45 7.40
CA TYR A 307 11.99 11.14 8.19
C TYR A 307 13.42 10.71 7.83
N ASN A 308 13.67 9.42 7.62
CA ASN A 308 14.98 8.93 7.20
C ASN A 308 15.37 9.46 5.82
N LEU A 309 14.44 9.41 4.86
CA LEU A 309 14.64 9.94 3.51
C LEU A 309 14.94 11.45 3.52
N TRP A 310 14.22 12.23 4.34
CA TRP A 310 14.47 13.67 4.50
C TRP A 310 15.85 13.95 5.09
N GLN A 311 16.35 13.06 5.95
CA GLN A 311 17.72 13.10 6.46
C GLN A 311 18.78 12.64 5.45
N GLY A 312 18.40 12.35 4.20
CA GLY A 312 19.31 11.86 3.16
C GLY A 312 19.79 10.42 3.40
N ARG A 313 19.08 9.64 4.22
CA ARG A 313 19.35 8.23 4.49
C ARG A 313 18.42 7.34 3.66
N VAL A 314 18.72 6.04 3.59
CA VAL A 314 17.76 5.05 3.08
C VAL A 314 16.48 5.04 3.94
N ALA A 315 15.33 4.66 3.36
CA ALA A 315 14.07 4.63 4.10
C ALA A 315 14.11 3.72 5.34
N HIS A 316 14.67 2.51 5.18
CA HIS A 316 14.86 1.51 6.23
C HIS A 316 16.07 0.63 5.89
N SER A 317 16.77 0.10 6.90
CA SER A 317 17.95 -0.77 6.66
C SER A 317 17.58 -2.18 6.19
N TYR A 318 16.40 -2.67 6.56
CA TYR A 318 15.89 -3.99 6.18
C TYR A 318 14.53 -3.86 5.50
N PHE A 319 14.51 -3.69 4.18
CA PHE A 319 13.28 -3.42 3.42
C PHE A 319 12.21 -4.54 3.54
N GLU A 320 12.61 -5.75 3.89
CA GLU A 320 11.72 -6.90 4.11
C GLU A 320 10.75 -6.72 5.29
N TYR A 321 11.11 -5.92 6.31
CA TYR A 321 10.26 -5.64 7.47
C TYR A 321 9.13 -4.66 7.19
N LEU A 322 9.17 -3.96 6.05
CA LEU A 322 8.11 -3.04 5.66
C LEU A 322 6.94 -3.84 5.05
N SER A 323 5.70 -3.47 5.39
CA SER A 323 4.53 -4.05 4.73
C SER A 323 4.56 -3.74 3.22
N SER A 324 3.87 -4.56 2.43
CA SER A 324 3.75 -4.35 0.99
C SER A 324 3.12 -2.99 0.66
N ASP A 325 2.16 -2.54 1.47
CA ASP A 325 1.48 -1.25 1.27
C ASP A 325 2.39 -0.06 1.59
N VAL A 326 3.21 -0.14 2.64
CA VAL A 326 4.22 0.91 2.93
C VAL A 326 5.29 0.94 1.84
N ARG A 327 5.80 -0.22 1.41
CA ARG A 327 6.76 -0.31 0.30
C ARG A 327 6.21 0.28 -0.99
N ARG A 328 4.98 -0.11 -1.35
CA ARG A 328 4.29 0.42 -2.54
C ARG A 328 4.18 1.94 -2.48
N PHE A 329 3.82 2.50 -1.33
CA PHE A 329 3.74 3.94 -1.16
C PHE A 329 5.11 4.62 -1.33
N LEU A 330 6.16 4.10 -0.68
CA LEU A 330 7.51 4.66 -0.79
C LEU A 330 8.03 4.61 -2.22
N ASN A 331 7.87 3.48 -2.92
CA ASN A 331 8.29 3.34 -4.30
C ASN A 331 7.50 4.26 -5.25
N SER A 332 6.21 4.47 -4.98
CA SER A 332 5.37 5.32 -5.84
C SER A 332 5.62 6.81 -5.63
N TYR A 333 5.97 7.25 -4.42
CA TYR A 333 5.99 8.69 -4.06
C TYR A 333 7.36 9.23 -3.64
N PHE A 334 8.31 8.37 -3.32
CA PHE A 334 9.64 8.75 -2.84
C PHE A 334 10.77 7.95 -3.51
N SER A 335 10.56 7.44 -4.73
CA SER A 335 11.59 6.69 -5.46
C SER A 335 12.85 7.53 -5.72
N ALA A 336 12.70 8.83 -5.92
CA ALA A 336 13.81 9.79 -6.07
C ALA A 336 14.33 10.36 -4.73
N GLY A 337 13.88 9.83 -3.58
CA GLY A 337 14.17 10.36 -2.26
C GLY A 337 13.08 11.29 -1.73
N PHE A 338 13.40 12.04 -0.66
CA PHE A 338 12.42 12.92 -0.02
C PHE A 338 11.97 14.07 -0.92
N ARG A 339 10.66 14.32 -0.93
CA ARG A 339 10.06 15.55 -1.44
C ARG A 339 8.84 15.94 -0.61
N PRO A 340 8.47 17.23 -0.58
CA PRO A 340 7.22 17.65 0.02
C PRO A 340 6.01 17.00 -0.66
N ILE A 341 5.05 16.57 0.15
CA ILE A 341 3.77 16.01 -0.29
C ILE A 341 2.66 16.73 0.46
N SER A 342 1.83 17.46 -0.28
CA SER A 342 0.66 18.18 0.23
C SER A 342 -0.19 17.28 1.14
N ARG A 343 -0.55 17.80 2.32
CA ARG A 343 -1.31 17.11 3.38
C ARG A 343 -0.63 15.89 4.02
N LEU A 344 0.58 15.50 3.61
CA LEU A 344 1.34 14.42 4.24
C LEU A 344 2.61 14.94 4.91
N CYS A 345 3.53 15.54 4.16
CA CYS A 345 4.81 15.98 4.70
C CYS A 345 5.38 17.22 4.00
N ASN A 346 6.09 18.06 4.75
CA ASN A 346 6.78 19.24 4.22
C ASN A 346 7.95 19.65 5.14
N ALA A 347 9.00 20.25 4.58
CA ALA A 347 10.13 20.80 5.33
C ALA A 347 10.14 22.33 5.18
N ILE A 348 10.30 23.06 6.29
CA ILE A 348 10.17 24.53 6.31
C ILE A 348 11.23 25.15 7.22
N GLU A 349 11.92 26.20 6.76
CA GLU A 349 12.89 27.00 7.53
C GLU A 349 12.27 27.91 8.63
N ARG A 350 11.03 27.67 9.09
CA ARG A 350 10.32 28.58 10.02
C ARG A 350 10.57 28.26 11.50
N ARG A 351 10.73 29.32 12.31
CA ARG A 351 10.84 29.22 13.78
C ARG A 351 9.57 28.62 14.43
N PRO A 352 9.69 27.73 15.44
CA PRO A 352 8.56 26.93 15.99
C PRO A 352 7.44 27.70 16.70
N GLY A 353 7.61 28.98 17.06
CA GLY A 353 6.62 29.74 17.84
C GLY A 353 5.25 29.95 17.15
N ASN A 354 5.23 30.04 15.81
CA ASN A 354 4.00 30.13 15.01
C ASN A 354 3.51 28.76 14.48
N VAL A 355 4.25 27.69 14.80
CA VAL A 355 4.13 26.37 14.20
C VAL A 355 3.07 25.53 14.90
N LEU A 356 2.99 25.53 16.23
CA LEU A 356 1.97 24.75 16.95
C LEU A 356 0.55 25.18 16.56
N ARG A 357 0.32 26.50 16.40
CA ARG A 357 -0.98 27.03 15.96
C ARG A 357 -1.38 26.53 14.58
N ALA A 358 -0.44 26.07 13.75
CA ALA A 358 -0.71 25.66 12.38
C ALA A 358 -0.43 24.18 12.07
N VAL A 359 0.31 23.48 12.94
CA VAL A 359 0.29 22.02 13.15
C VAL A 359 -1.08 21.61 13.72
N LEU A 360 -1.62 22.35 14.69
CA LEU A 360 -2.93 22.09 15.32
C LEU A 360 -4.14 22.56 14.49
N THR A 361 -4.05 23.67 13.74
CA THR A 361 -5.19 24.13 12.90
C THR A 361 -5.26 23.47 11.53
N LYS A 362 -4.43 22.45 11.24
CA LYS A 362 -4.24 21.85 9.91
C LYS A 362 -3.75 22.85 8.83
N ARG A 363 -3.55 24.14 9.17
CA ARG A 363 -3.34 25.24 8.22
C ARG A 363 -1.93 25.30 7.60
N LEU A 364 -0.89 24.77 8.26
CA LEU A 364 0.48 24.77 7.69
C LEU A 364 0.74 23.58 6.76
N LEU A 365 0.13 22.41 7.01
CA LEU A 365 0.15 21.26 6.09
C LEU A 365 -0.66 21.51 4.79
N LEU A 366 -1.51 22.54 4.79
CA LEU A 366 -2.43 22.89 3.70
C LEU A 366 -1.97 24.06 2.82
N LYS A 367 -0.87 24.75 3.16
CA LYS A 367 -0.24 25.68 2.22
C LYS A 367 0.89 24.93 1.54
N ALA A 368 0.60 24.42 0.35
CA ALA A 368 1.66 24.18 -0.61
C ALA A 368 2.47 25.49 -0.80
N ALA A 369 3.72 25.38 -1.23
CA ALA A 369 4.54 26.55 -1.52
C ALA A 369 3.75 27.55 -2.37
N SER A 370 3.99 28.86 -2.20
CA SER A 370 3.27 29.90 -2.97
C SER A 370 3.33 29.60 -4.47
N GLY A 371 2.22 29.13 -5.04
CA GLY A 371 2.12 28.69 -6.44
C GLY A 371 1.49 27.30 -6.63
N GLU A 372 1.45 26.45 -5.60
CA GLU A 372 0.84 25.12 -5.71
C GLU A 372 -0.56 25.11 -5.08
N SER A 373 -1.55 24.60 -5.82
CA SER A 373 -2.92 24.48 -5.35
C SER A 373 -3.03 23.34 -4.32
N SER A 374 -4.21 23.15 -3.73
CA SER A 374 -4.51 22.13 -2.70
C SER A 374 -4.48 20.69 -3.24
N GLN A 375 -3.37 20.28 -3.83
CA GLN A 375 -3.23 19.07 -4.64
C GLN A 375 -3.13 17.83 -3.76
N ARG A 376 -3.71 16.71 -4.22
CA ARG A 376 -3.42 15.39 -3.64
C ARG A 376 -2.01 14.94 -4.05
N THR A 377 -1.45 14.04 -3.27
CA THR A 377 -0.15 13.38 -3.42
C THR A 377 0.09 12.96 -4.89
N ARG A 378 1.10 13.53 -5.56
CA ARG A 378 1.50 13.18 -6.94
C ARG A 378 2.47 12.00 -6.94
N SER A 379 2.20 10.85 -7.53
CA SER A 379 3.19 9.77 -7.61
C SER A 379 4.25 10.05 -8.68
N ASP A 380 5.48 9.60 -8.47
CA ASP A 380 6.55 9.66 -9.46
C ASP A 380 6.17 8.83 -10.70
N ASN A 381 5.47 7.71 -10.48
CA ASN A 381 4.87 6.90 -11.53
C ASN A 381 3.86 7.67 -12.40
N SER A 382 2.94 8.43 -11.80
CA SER A 382 1.99 9.23 -12.58
C SER A 382 2.68 10.31 -13.42
N LYS A 383 3.77 10.89 -12.88
CA LYS A 383 4.58 11.87 -13.59
C LYS A 383 5.31 11.22 -14.77
N LEU A 384 5.93 10.06 -14.58
CA LEU A 384 6.56 9.29 -15.66
C LEU A 384 5.60 9.09 -16.84
N ILE A 385 4.38 8.62 -16.56
CA ILE A 385 3.38 8.39 -17.62
C ILE A 385 2.93 9.71 -18.27
N ALA A 386 2.74 10.78 -17.49
CA ALA A 386 2.38 12.08 -18.03
C ALA A 386 3.48 12.66 -18.94
N ASP A 387 4.75 12.52 -18.54
CA ASP A 387 5.92 12.95 -19.31
C ASP A 387 6.02 12.16 -20.62
N VAL A 388 5.79 10.84 -20.59
CA VAL A 388 5.74 9.98 -21.79
C VAL A 388 4.67 10.43 -22.78
N LEU A 389 3.46 10.70 -22.29
CA LEU A 389 2.35 11.21 -23.11
C LEU A 389 2.67 12.59 -23.72
N GLU A 390 3.45 13.42 -23.02
CA GLU A 390 3.86 14.73 -23.50
C GLU A 390 5.00 14.66 -24.53
N GLN A 391 6.07 13.93 -24.23
CA GLN A 391 7.26 13.83 -25.07
C GLN A 391 6.97 13.21 -26.44
N ARG A 392 6.06 12.24 -26.50
CA ARG A 392 5.63 11.61 -27.76
C ARG A 392 5.04 12.62 -28.74
N GLY A 393 4.36 13.67 -28.26
CA GLY A 393 3.75 14.73 -29.08
C GLY A 393 2.65 14.25 -30.05
N ARG A 394 2.31 12.96 -30.04
CA ARG A 394 1.27 12.31 -30.86
C ARG A 394 0.46 11.33 -30.00
N PRO A 395 -0.78 11.01 -30.39
CA PRO A 395 -1.58 9.99 -29.72
C PRO A 395 -0.83 8.66 -29.58
N CYS A 396 -1.01 7.98 -28.45
CA CYS A 396 -0.46 6.66 -28.22
C CYS A 396 -1.31 5.87 -27.21
N CYS A 397 -1.10 4.55 -27.16
CA CYS A 397 -1.65 3.68 -26.14
C CYS A 397 -0.56 3.29 -25.14
N VAL A 398 -0.86 3.49 -23.86
CA VAL A 398 -0.03 3.09 -22.73
C VAL A 398 -0.79 2.03 -21.94
N TYR A 399 -0.16 0.90 -21.69
CA TYR A 399 -0.72 -0.19 -20.91
C TYR A 399 0.07 -0.37 -19.62
N ILE A 400 -0.64 -0.53 -18.51
CA ILE A 400 -0.07 -0.78 -17.19
C ILE A 400 -0.65 -2.08 -16.70
N ILE A 401 0.20 -3.10 -16.60
CA ILE A 401 -0.16 -4.44 -16.16
C ILE A 401 0.38 -4.70 -14.75
N GLY A 402 -0.35 -5.45 -13.94
CA GLY A 402 0.14 -5.85 -12.62
C GLY A 402 -0.92 -6.57 -11.78
N ASN A 403 -0.49 -7.19 -10.68
CA ASN A 403 -1.34 -7.99 -9.81
C ASN A 403 -2.46 -7.20 -9.10
N ASN A 404 -3.43 -7.93 -8.52
CA ASN A 404 -4.47 -7.36 -7.67
C ASN A 404 -3.84 -6.65 -6.48
N GLY A 405 -4.32 -5.44 -6.20
CA GLY A 405 -3.78 -4.62 -5.14
C GLY A 405 -2.58 -3.75 -5.54
N GLU A 406 -1.96 -3.93 -6.71
CA GLU A 406 -0.74 -3.16 -7.10
C GLU A 406 -0.91 -1.63 -7.24
N GLY A 407 -2.11 -1.10 -7.01
CA GLY A 407 -2.36 0.34 -6.99
C GLY A 407 -2.62 0.95 -8.36
N LYS A 408 -2.86 0.14 -9.41
CA LYS A 408 -3.11 0.63 -10.78
C LYS A 408 -4.29 1.62 -10.87
N SER A 409 -5.40 1.36 -10.20
CA SER A 409 -6.55 2.29 -10.16
C SER A 409 -6.21 3.60 -9.44
N PHE A 410 -5.34 3.57 -8.42
CA PHE A 410 -4.83 4.78 -7.78
C PHE A 410 -3.89 5.55 -8.71
N LEU A 411 -3.04 4.86 -9.45
CA LEU A 411 -2.17 5.46 -10.46
C LEU A 411 -2.98 6.16 -11.56
N LEU A 412 -4.06 5.56 -12.07
CA LEU A 412 -4.97 6.23 -13.02
C LEU A 412 -5.56 7.51 -12.43
N THR A 413 -5.96 7.49 -11.16
CA THR A 413 -6.45 8.68 -10.45
C THR A 413 -5.37 9.76 -10.32
N ASP A 414 -4.13 9.38 -10.01
CA ASP A 414 -3.01 10.34 -9.95
C ASP A 414 -2.73 10.97 -11.32
N ILE A 415 -2.80 10.18 -12.40
CA ILE A 415 -2.64 10.66 -13.79
C ILE A 415 -3.72 11.71 -14.13
N VAL A 416 -4.97 11.56 -13.65
CA VAL A 416 -6.01 12.60 -13.83
C VAL A 416 -5.52 13.95 -13.32
N TYR A 417 -4.98 14.00 -12.09
CA TYR A 417 -4.51 15.25 -11.50
C TYR A 417 -3.33 15.83 -12.29
N GLN A 418 -2.38 15.01 -12.71
CA GLN A 418 -1.24 15.44 -13.54
C GLN A 418 -1.71 16.08 -14.86
N LEU A 419 -2.66 15.44 -15.54
CA LEU A 419 -3.18 15.94 -16.80
C LEU A 419 -3.95 17.26 -16.63
N VAL A 420 -4.78 17.38 -15.60
CA VAL A 420 -5.53 18.62 -15.30
C VAL A 420 -4.57 19.79 -15.05
N GLU A 421 -3.48 19.56 -14.34
CA GLU A 421 -2.45 20.58 -14.07
C GLU A 421 -1.68 20.99 -15.32
N ALA A 422 -1.41 20.03 -16.21
CA ALA A 422 -0.87 20.29 -17.53
C ALA A 422 -1.89 20.96 -18.48
N GLY A 423 -3.11 21.25 -18.01
CA GLY A 423 -4.19 21.83 -18.83
C GLY A 423 -4.77 20.87 -19.86
N LYS A 424 -4.51 19.57 -19.73
CA LYS A 424 -4.93 18.51 -20.66
C LYS A 424 -6.25 17.89 -20.21
N ARG A 425 -7.11 17.56 -21.17
CA ARG A 425 -8.39 16.89 -20.91
C ARG A 425 -8.20 15.39 -20.74
N SER A 426 -8.97 14.79 -19.84
CA SER A 426 -9.01 13.34 -19.66
C SER A 426 -10.42 12.81 -19.44
N VAL A 427 -10.63 11.54 -19.77
CA VAL A 427 -11.92 10.85 -19.60
C VAL A 427 -11.69 9.54 -18.84
N GLY A 428 -12.29 9.40 -17.66
CA GLY A 428 -12.23 8.19 -16.84
C GLY A 428 -13.31 7.18 -17.21
N LEU A 429 -12.90 5.94 -17.48
CA LEU A 429 -13.73 4.82 -17.90
C LEU A 429 -13.51 3.60 -16.98
N PRO A 430 -14.11 3.57 -15.78
CA PRO A 430 -14.04 2.38 -14.94
C PRO A 430 -14.97 1.30 -15.48
N LEU A 431 -14.42 0.11 -15.72
CA LEU A 431 -15.19 -1.11 -16.04
C LEU A 431 -15.29 -2.06 -14.83
N SER A 432 -14.44 -1.86 -13.82
CA SER A 432 -14.51 -2.59 -12.55
C SER A 432 -15.61 -2.06 -11.62
N HIS A 433 -15.99 -2.89 -10.64
CA HIS A 433 -16.89 -2.48 -9.56
C HIS A 433 -16.19 -1.61 -8.50
N ALA A 434 -14.86 -1.65 -8.44
CA ALA A 434 -14.03 -0.94 -7.47
C ALA A 434 -13.51 0.39 -8.05
N ASP A 435 -14.41 1.23 -8.52
CA ASP A 435 -14.08 2.53 -9.12
C ASP A 435 -13.35 3.46 -8.14
N ARG A 436 -12.16 3.92 -8.54
CA ARG A 436 -11.30 4.83 -7.76
C ARG A 436 -11.16 6.22 -8.36
N PHE A 437 -11.85 6.53 -9.47
CA PHE A 437 -11.76 7.84 -10.10
C PHE A 437 -12.33 8.96 -9.21
N PRO A 438 -11.77 10.18 -9.30
CA PRO A 438 -12.13 11.32 -8.42
C PRO A 438 -13.43 12.03 -8.82
N VAL A 439 -14.56 11.32 -8.88
CA VAL A 439 -15.85 11.85 -9.41
C VAL A 439 -16.42 13.02 -8.59
N ASP A 440 -16.18 13.03 -7.28
CA ASP A 440 -16.73 14.03 -6.35
C ASP A 440 -15.86 15.29 -6.23
N ASP A 441 -14.68 15.31 -6.83
CA ASP A 441 -13.79 16.47 -6.76
C ASP A 441 -14.21 17.54 -7.78
N GLY A 442 -14.80 18.63 -7.28
CA GLY A 442 -15.24 19.75 -8.11
C GLY A 442 -14.10 20.51 -8.79
N THR A 443 -12.86 20.42 -8.30
CA THR A 443 -11.72 21.19 -8.82
C THR A 443 -11.27 20.73 -10.19
N ILE A 444 -11.43 19.44 -10.50
CA ILE A 444 -10.96 18.83 -11.75
C ILE A 444 -12.04 18.75 -12.84
N LYS A 445 -13.32 18.95 -12.52
CA LYS A 445 -14.47 18.74 -13.44
C LYS A 445 -14.42 19.54 -14.74
N HIS A 446 -13.62 20.60 -14.80
CA HIS A 446 -13.49 21.44 -15.98
C HIS A 446 -12.60 20.80 -17.08
N LEU A 447 -11.74 19.84 -16.71
CA LEU A 447 -10.84 19.13 -17.62
C LEU A 447 -10.96 17.60 -17.53
N PHE A 448 -11.62 17.07 -16.50
CA PHE A 448 -11.89 15.65 -16.34
C PHE A 448 -13.37 15.31 -16.54
N GLU A 449 -13.65 14.37 -17.43
CA GLU A 449 -14.98 13.79 -17.63
C GLU A 449 -15.01 12.35 -17.10
N TYR A 450 -16.09 11.97 -16.42
CA TYR A 450 -16.27 10.62 -15.91
C TYR A 450 -17.42 9.91 -16.62
N LYS A 451 -17.16 8.73 -17.21
CA LYS A 451 -18.13 7.92 -17.98
C LYS A 451 -18.26 6.48 -17.45
N GLY A 452 -18.58 6.31 -16.17
CA GLY A 452 -18.82 4.99 -15.55
C GLY A 452 -20.12 4.29 -15.99
N ALA A 453 -20.21 2.97 -15.80
CA ALA A 453 -21.32 2.12 -16.25
C ALA A 453 -22.72 2.63 -15.83
N ARG A 454 -22.90 2.99 -14.54
CA ARG A 454 -24.21 3.41 -13.97
C ARG A 454 -24.74 4.75 -14.49
N ARG A 455 -23.92 5.58 -15.15
CA ARG A 455 -24.33 6.89 -15.69
C ARG A 455 -24.54 6.90 -17.21
N THR A 456 -24.24 5.78 -17.88
CA THR A 456 -24.28 5.72 -19.34
C THR A 456 -25.71 5.57 -19.82
N GLN A 457 -26.21 6.58 -20.52
CA GLN A 457 -27.41 6.43 -21.35
C GLN A 457 -26.94 6.15 -22.77
N ILE A 458 -26.85 4.87 -23.13
CA ILE A 458 -26.37 4.42 -24.45
C ILE A 458 -27.09 5.15 -25.59
N ALA A 459 -28.41 5.32 -25.49
CA ALA A 459 -29.19 6.08 -26.48
C ALA A 459 -28.72 7.53 -26.66
N LYS A 460 -28.31 8.20 -25.57
CA LYS A 460 -27.79 9.58 -25.61
C LYS A 460 -26.42 9.65 -26.29
N GLU A 461 -25.52 8.73 -25.95
CA GLU A 461 -24.18 8.67 -26.55
C GLU A 461 -24.28 8.31 -28.05
N VAL A 462 -25.14 7.35 -28.41
CA VAL A 462 -25.43 7.01 -29.82
C VAL A 462 -26.02 8.20 -30.57
N SER A 463 -26.83 9.03 -29.91
CA SER A 463 -27.30 10.27 -30.51
C SER A 463 -26.19 11.27 -30.82
N ALA A 464 -25.24 11.44 -29.89
CA ALA A 464 -24.04 12.24 -30.13
C ALA A 464 -23.26 11.70 -31.35
N ILE A 465 -23.06 10.37 -31.44
CA ILE A 465 -22.39 9.70 -32.57
C ILE A 465 -23.14 9.96 -33.89
N SER A 466 -24.47 9.81 -33.91
CA SER A 466 -25.30 9.95 -35.12
C SER A 466 -25.19 11.32 -35.79
N SER A 467 -24.74 12.33 -35.03
CA SER A 467 -24.52 13.70 -35.49
C SER A 467 -23.36 13.82 -36.47
N ALA A 468 -22.38 12.93 -36.38
CA ALA A 468 -21.12 13.00 -37.13
C ALA A 468 -20.95 11.74 -38.00
N PRO A 469 -21.02 11.84 -39.35
CA PRO A 469 -20.92 10.67 -40.22
C PRO A 469 -19.66 9.83 -40.02
N GLY A 470 -18.51 10.48 -39.78
CA GLY A 470 -17.25 9.77 -39.52
C GLY A 470 -17.25 8.95 -38.22
N LYS A 471 -17.93 9.44 -37.17
CA LYS A 471 -18.08 8.71 -35.90
C LYS A 471 -18.98 7.48 -36.06
N VAL A 472 -20.04 7.60 -36.86
CA VAL A 472 -20.91 6.45 -37.21
C VAL A 472 -20.09 5.39 -37.94
N GLU A 473 -19.36 5.76 -38.98
CA GLU A 473 -18.56 4.79 -39.75
C GLU A 473 -17.47 4.14 -38.89
N LEU A 474 -16.83 4.90 -38.01
CA LEU A 474 -15.85 4.36 -37.07
C LEU A 474 -16.48 3.34 -36.10
N LEU A 475 -17.68 3.61 -35.58
CA LEU A 475 -18.40 2.66 -34.73
C LEU A 475 -18.76 1.39 -35.51
N ARG A 476 -19.19 1.52 -36.77
CA ARG A 476 -19.48 0.38 -37.66
C ARG A 476 -18.26 -0.52 -37.87
N GLU A 477 -17.11 0.09 -38.13
CA GLU A 477 -15.82 -0.59 -38.28
C GLU A 477 -15.44 -1.35 -36.99
N CYS A 478 -15.56 -0.69 -35.83
CA CYS A 478 -15.27 -1.32 -34.54
C CYS A 478 -16.21 -2.49 -34.21
N LEU A 479 -17.51 -2.35 -34.51
CA LEU A 479 -18.50 -3.42 -34.34
C LEU A 479 -18.15 -4.66 -35.19
N GLY A 480 -17.69 -4.45 -36.42
CA GLY A 480 -17.20 -5.54 -37.29
C GLY A 480 -16.04 -6.31 -36.65
N LEU A 481 -15.10 -5.62 -36.00
CA LEU A 481 -13.95 -6.26 -35.33
C LEU A 481 -14.36 -7.13 -34.13
N VAL A 482 -15.47 -6.81 -33.45
CA VAL A 482 -15.97 -7.59 -32.32
C VAL A 482 -17.01 -8.65 -32.70
N GLY A 483 -17.30 -8.83 -34.00
CA GLY A 483 -18.19 -9.88 -34.53
C GLY A 483 -19.67 -9.48 -34.62
N PHE A 484 -19.96 -8.18 -34.60
CA PHE A 484 -21.29 -7.65 -34.85
C PHE A 484 -21.40 -7.17 -36.30
N ARG A 485 -22.62 -7.18 -36.85
CA ARG A 485 -22.85 -6.55 -38.14
C ARG A 485 -22.70 -5.03 -38.02
N SER A 486 -22.35 -4.40 -39.13
CA SER A 486 -22.15 -2.95 -39.19
C SER A 486 -23.42 -2.13 -38.96
N GLN A 487 -24.62 -2.71 -39.09
CA GLN A 487 -25.86 -1.94 -38.92
C GLN A 487 -26.19 -1.69 -37.44
N ILE A 488 -26.62 -0.47 -37.14
CA ILE A 488 -27.06 -0.05 -35.81
C ILE A 488 -28.47 0.50 -35.95
N TYR A 489 -29.41 -0.11 -35.25
CA TYR A 489 -30.81 0.25 -35.35
C TYR A 489 -31.26 1.03 -34.12
N LEU A 490 -32.09 2.04 -34.33
CA LEU A 490 -32.90 2.66 -33.29
C LEU A 490 -34.34 2.20 -33.50
N ILE A 491 -34.89 1.46 -32.55
CA ILE A 491 -36.26 0.92 -32.61
C ILE A 491 -37.11 1.64 -31.57
N LEU A 492 -38.32 2.06 -31.93
CA LEU A 492 -39.24 2.70 -30.98
C LEU A 492 -39.66 1.75 -29.87
N LYS A 493 -39.65 2.26 -28.63
CA LYS A 493 -40.14 1.55 -27.46
C LYS A 493 -41.66 1.40 -27.43
N SER A 494 -42.37 2.29 -28.12
CA SER A 494 -43.84 2.30 -28.20
C SER A 494 -44.30 2.70 -29.60
N GLU A 495 -45.10 1.85 -30.22
CA GLU A 495 -45.67 2.04 -31.56
C GLU A 495 -46.58 3.29 -31.67
N LEU A 496 -47.03 3.85 -30.54
CA LEU A 496 -47.96 4.99 -30.48
C LEU A 496 -47.28 6.36 -30.26
N SER A 497 -45.95 6.43 -30.34
CA SER A 497 -45.24 7.69 -30.10
C SER A 497 -45.32 8.64 -31.31
N HIS A 498 -45.70 9.90 -31.04
CA HIS A 498 -45.81 10.96 -32.04
C HIS A 498 -44.75 12.04 -31.81
N ASP A 499 -44.22 12.62 -32.88
CA ASP A 499 -43.29 13.74 -32.80
C ASP A 499 -43.98 15.01 -32.25
N ARG A 500 -43.18 16.06 -32.02
CA ARG A 500 -43.68 17.35 -31.51
C ARG A 500 -44.68 18.07 -32.43
N PHE A 501 -44.92 17.55 -33.63
CA PHE A 501 -45.88 18.03 -34.61
C PHE A 501 -47.09 17.09 -34.78
N GLY A 502 -47.19 16.03 -33.97
CA GLY A 502 -48.30 15.08 -34.01
C GLY A 502 -48.19 14.03 -35.12
N VAL A 503 -47.02 13.83 -35.71
CA VAL A 503 -46.78 12.82 -36.76
C VAL A 503 -46.26 11.53 -36.10
N PRO A 504 -46.78 10.33 -36.46
CA PRO A 504 -46.25 9.06 -35.96
C PRO A 504 -44.75 8.92 -36.24
N ARG A 505 -43.99 8.51 -35.23
CA ARG A 505 -42.54 8.32 -35.39
C ARG A 505 -42.23 7.06 -36.21
N ARG A 506 -41.10 7.05 -36.92
CA ARG A 506 -40.63 5.90 -37.71
C ARG A 506 -40.21 4.75 -36.79
N GLU A 507 -40.91 3.62 -36.87
CA GLU A 507 -40.71 2.44 -36.01
C GLU A 507 -39.25 1.99 -35.87
N THR A 508 -38.53 1.92 -36.99
CA THR A 508 -37.12 1.53 -37.05
C THR A 508 -36.32 2.54 -37.85
N LEU A 509 -35.13 2.88 -37.37
CA LEU A 509 -34.16 3.74 -38.05
C LEU A 509 -32.83 3.02 -38.15
N ASP A 510 -32.25 2.94 -39.35
CA ASP A 510 -30.87 2.46 -39.53
C ASP A 510 -29.91 3.65 -39.49
N LEU A 511 -29.01 3.70 -38.50
CA LEU A 511 -28.02 4.77 -38.42
C LEU A 511 -26.99 4.72 -39.55
N SER A 512 -26.96 3.64 -40.32
CA SER A 512 -26.17 3.53 -41.55
C SER A 512 -26.79 4.32 -42.71
N ASP A 513 -28.11 4.52 -42.66
CA ASP A 513 -28.86 5.24 -43.69
C ASP A 513 -28.83 6.75 -43.44
N VAL A 514 -28.59 7.52 -44.51
CA VAL A 514 -28.41 8.97 -44.43
C VAL A 514 -29.73 9.67 -44.13
N ASP A 515 -30.85 9.18 -44.65
CA ASP A 515 -32.17 9.79 -44.47
C ASP A 515 -32.72 9.49 -43.09
N ASP A 516 -32.52 8.28 -42.57
CA ASP A 516 -32.86 7.91 -41.19
C ASP A 516 -32.03 8.73 -40.19
N ARG A 517 -30.73 8.91 -40.42
CA ARG A 517 -29.92 9.81 -39.59
C ARG A 517 -30.38 11.25 -39.65
N ARG A 518 -30.75 11.76 -40.83
CA ARG A 518 -31.29 13.12 -40.97
C ARG A 518 -32.61 13.26 -40.24
N TYR A 519 -33.49 12.26 -40.34
CA TYR A 519 -34.75 12.22 -39.62
C TYR A 519 -34.51 12.25 -38.10
N TYR A 520 -33.66 11.36 -37.58
CA TYR A 520 -33.34 11.27 -36.17
C TYR A 520 -32.74 12.57 -35.60
N ASN A 521 -31.83 13.20 -36.36
CA ASN A 521 -31.18 14.43 -35.93
C ASN A 521 -32.09 15.68 -35.95
N ARG A 522 -33.28 15.64 -36.56
CA ARG A 522 -34.23 16.78 -36.59
C ARG A 522 -34.95 16.97 -35.25
N ASP A 523 -35.18 15.92 -34.49
CA ASP A 523 -35.91 15.96 -33.21
C ASP A 523 -35.20 15.14 -32.11
N ARG A 524 -34.05 15.66 -31.64
CA ARG A 524 -33.26 15.01 -30.59
C ARG A 524 -33.94 14.93 -29.23
N SER A 525 -35.03 15.68 -29.00
CA SER A 525 -35.85 15.55 -27.80
C SER A 525 -36.48 14.16 -27.66
N SER A 526 -36.56 13.39 -28.75
CA SER A 526 -37.16 12.05 -28.80
C SER A 526 -36.20 10.90 -28.50
N ILE A 527 -34.95 11.18 -28.06
CA ILE A 527 -33.94 10.16 -27.72
C ILE A 527 -34.47 9.11 -26.73
N SER A 528 -35.32 9.50 -25.78
CA SER A 528 -35.90 8.60 -24.78
C SER A 528 -36.81 7.52 -25.36
N GLU A 529 -37.38 7.78 -26.54
CA GLU A 529 -38.41 6.97 -27.19
C GLU A 529 -37.82 5.80 -28.00
N TYR A 530 -36.52 5.84 -28.30
CA TYR A 530 -35.84 4.80 -29.06
C TYR A 530 -34.94 3.95 -28.17
N GLU A 531 -34.83 2.68 -28.53
CA GLU A 531 -33.89 1.71 -27.97
C GLU A 531 -32.82 1.36 -29.00
N VAL A 532 -31.57 1.28 -28.55
CA VAL A 532 -30.44 0.95 -29.42
C VAL A 532 -30.35 -0.56 -29.59
N ASN A 533 -30.38 -1.00 -30.84
CA ASN A 533 -30.42 -2.40 -31.23
C ASN A 533 -29.25 -2.74 -32.16
N PHE A 534 -28.70 -3.94 -31.98
CA PHE A 534 -27.57 -4.47 -32.74
C PHE A 534 -27.96 -5.78 -33.45
N ILE A 535 -27.19 -6.18 -34.46
CA ILE A 535 -27.34 -7.49 -35.10
C ILE A 535 -26.08 -8.33 -34.90
N ARG A 536 -26.26 -9.52 -34.34
CA ARG A 536 -25.25 -10.58 -34.30
C ARG A 536 -25.34 -11.43 -35.58
N GLU A 537 -24.22 -11.96 -36.06
CA GLU A 537 -24.22 -12.87 -37.22
C GLU A 537 -25.20 -14.04 -37.03
N GLY A 538 -26.18 -14.16 -37.93
CA GLY A 538 -27.20 -15.23 -37.90
C GLY A 538 -28.44 -14.94 -37.03
N HIS A 539 -28.55 -13.78 -36.38
CA HIS A 539 -29.65 -13.45 -35.45
C HIS A 539 -30.56 -12.29 -35.93
N ARG A 540 -31.73 -12.14 -35.30
CA ARG A 540 -32.59 -10.94 -35.37
C ARG A 540 -31.94 -9.76 -34.61
N THR A 541 -32.50 -8.55 -34.73
CA THR A 541 -32.11 -7.38 -33.93
C THR A 541 -32.24 -7.66 -32.43
N ILE A 542 -31.23 -7.28 -31.65
CA ILE A 542 -31.15 -7.49 -30.21
C ILE A 542 -30.98 -6.13 -29.53
N PRO A 543 -31.83 -5.78 -28.56
CA PRO A 543 -31.65 -4.59 -27.73
C PRO A 543 -30.33 -4.61 -26.96
N PHE A 544 -29.70 -3.44 -26.78
CA PHE A 544 -28.46 -3.32 -25.99
C PHE A 544 -28.59 -3.97 -24.61
N ASP A 545 -29.71 -3.71 -23.91
CA ASP A 545 -29.95 -4.20 -22.55
C ASP A 545 -30.13 -5.74 -22.49
N ASN A 546 -30.36 -6.39 -23.64
CA ASN A 546 -30.50 -7.85 -23.76
C ASN A 546 -29.22 -8.54 -24.28
N LEU A 547 -28.16 -7.79 -24.57
CA LEU A 547 -26.85 -8.36 -24.87
C LEU A 547 -26.24 -9.02 -23.62
N SER A 548 -25.29 -9.94 -23.82
CA SER A 548 -24.51 -10.48 -22.70
C SER A 548 -23.68 -9.39 -22.01
N SER A 549 -23.33 -9.58 -20.73
CA SER A 549 -22.54 -8.59 -19.97
C SER A 549 -21.22 -8.23 -20.64
N GLY A 550 -20.55 -9.20 -21.28
CA GLY A 550 -19.33 -8.96 -22.06
C GLY A 550 -19.57 -8.11 -23.31
N GLU A 551 -20.64 -8.40 -24.06
CA GLU A 551 -21.04 -7.61 -25.24
C GLU A 551 -21.43 -6.18 -24.86
N GLN A 552 -22.21 -6.00 -23.78
CA GLN A 552 -22.56 -4.69 -23.25
C GLN A 552 -21.31 -3.91 -22.83
N SER A 553 -20.34 -4.59 -22.21
CA SER A 553 -19.10 -3.97 -21.74
C SER A 553 -18.25 -3.45 -22.91
N ILE A 554 -17.98 -4.29 -23.92
CA ILE A 554 -17.17 -3.88 -25.07
C ILE A 554 -17.89 -2.83 -25.94
N ILE A 555 -19.17 -3.03 -26.27
CA ILE A 555 -19.92 -2.08 -27.11
C ILE A 555 -20.11 -0.76 -26.35
N GLY A 556 -20.42 -0.83 -25.05
CA GLY A 556 -20.54 0.34 -24.19
C GLY A 556 -19.24 1.14 -24.11
N LEU A 557 -18.08 0.47 -24.02
CA LEU A 557 -16.77 1.11 -24.05
C LEU A 557 -16.54 1.87 -25.37
N LEU A 558 -16.77 1.21 -26.51
CA LEU A 558 -16.59 1.80 -27.85
C LEU A 558 -17.48 3.04 -28.04
N ILE A 559 -18.76 2.92 -27.67
CA ILE A 559 -19.73 4.03 -27.77
C ILE A 559 -19.27 5.22 -26.92
N LYS A 560 -18.84 5.00 -25.68
CA LYS A 560 -18.39 6.08 -24.78
C LYS A 560 -17.19 6.85 -25.32
N ILE A 561 -16.22 6.12 -25.90
CA ILE A 561 -15.01 6.70 -26.50
C ILE A 561 -15.38 7.52 -27.73
N ILE A 562 -16.10 6.92 -28.68
CA ILE A 562 -16.45 7.58 -29.96
C ILE A 562 -17.39 8.77 -29.74
N ALA A 563 -18.30 8.67 -28.77
CA ALA A 563 -19.23 9.75 -28.44
C ALA A 563 -18.58 10.93 -27.69
N SER A 564 -17.35 10.79 -27.18
CA SER A 564 -16.68 11.92 -26.52
C SER A 564 -16.47 13.07 -27.50
N ASP A 565 -16.79 14.29 -27.04
CA ASP A 565 -16.55 15.54 -27.77
C ASP A 565 -15.42 16.36 -27.11
N ALA A 566 -14.68 15.75 -26.17
CA ALA A 566 -13.49 16.37 -25.64
C ALA A 566 -12.44 16.51 -26.76
N ASP A 567 -11.78 17.66 -26.81
CA ASP A 567 -10.69 17.89 -27.75
C ASP A 567 -9.43 17.14 -27.27
N ARG A 568 -8.97 16.19 -28.08
CA ARG A 568 -7.76 15.37 -27.86
C ARG A 568 -7.58 14.83 -26.43
N PRO A 569 -8.61 14.20 -25.82
CA PRO A 569 -8.51 13.71 -24.46
C PRO A 569 -7.52 12.55 -24.34
N THR A 570 -7.03 12.33 -23.13
CA THR A 570 -6.48 11.04 -22.71
C THR A 570 -7.57 10.22 -22.03
N PHE A 571 -7.89 9.05 -22.57
CA PHE A 571 -8.82 8.11 -21.95
C PHE A 571 -8.08 7.23 -20.95
N LEU A 572 -8.61 7.14 -19.73
CA LEU A 572 -8.08 6.32 -18.64
C LEU A 572 -9.05 5.15 -18.43
N ILE A 573 -8.63 3.94 -18.79
CA ILE A 573 -9.49 2.75 -18.79
C ILE A 573 -9.01 1.81 -17.69
N ASP A 574 -9.90 1.43 -16.78
CA ASP A 574 -9.59 0.54 -15.66
C ASP A 574 -10.25 -0.83 -15.84
N GLU A 575 -9.42 -1.87 -15.91
CA GLU A 575 -9.77 -3.29 -16.03
C GLU A 575 -10.71 -3.62 -17.21
N PRO A 576 -10.34 -3.30 -18.46
CA PRO A 576 -11.22 -3.54 -19.60
C PRO A 576 -11.47 -5.00 -19.93
N GLU A 577 -10.67 -5.92 -19.42
CA GLU A 577 -10.83 -7.37 -19.59
C GLU A 577 -12.00 -7.95 -18.79
N ILE A 578 -12.56 -7.23 -17.81
CA ILE A 578 -13.66 -7.73 -16.99
C ILE A 578 -14.84 -8.12 -17.87
N SER A 579 -15.30 -9.36 -17.71
CA SER A 579 -16.40 -9.96 -18.48
C SER A 579 -16.14 -10.12 -19.99
N LEU A 580 -14.93 -9.83 -20.50
CA LEU A 580 -14.60 -10.02 -21.91
C LEU A 580 -14.09 -11.42 -22.21
N HIS A 581 -14.65 -12.05 -23.24
CA HIS A 581 -14.10 -13.26 -23.81
C HIS A 581 -12.68 -13.03 -24.35
N VAL A 582 -11.80 -14.04 -24.26
CA VAL A 582 -10.39 -13.99 -24.66
C VAL A 582 -10.20 -13.43 -26.08
N SER A 583 -11.05 -13.83 -27.02
CA SER A 583 -11.00 -13.33 -28.40
C SER A 583 -11.20 -11.83 -28.53
N TRP A 584 -11.98 -11.20 -27.63
CA TRP A 584 -12.15 -9.75 -27.61
C TRP A 584 -11.00 -9.06 -26.90
N GLN A 585 -10.43 -9.68 -25.86
CA GLN A 585 -9.20 -9.18 -25.24
C GLN A 585 -8.07 -9.10 -26.28
N GLN A 586 -7.87 -10.15 -27.10
CA GLN A 586 -6.87 -10.12 -28.18
C GLN A 586 -7.08 -8.99 -29.20
N ARG A 587 -8.33 -8.60 -29.46
CA ARG A 587 -8.66 -7.58 -30.47
C ARG A 587 -8.67 -6.15 -29.90
N LEU A 588 -8.89 -6.00 -28.60
CA LEU A 588 -9.07 -4.70 -27.97
C LEU A 588 -7.88 -3.75 -28.19
N PRO A 589 -6.60 -4.15 -28.05
CA PRO A 589 -5.48 -3.24 -28.30
C PRO A 589 -5.45 -2.69 -29.72
N ARG A 590 -5.73 -3.54 -30.72
CA ARG A 590 -5.86 -3.11 -32.11
C ARG A 590 -7.02 -2.13 -32.30
N ILE A 591 -8.15 -2.36 -31.63
CA ILE A 591 -9.31 -1.44 -31.70
C ILE A 591 -8.96 -0.09 -31.04
N LEU A 592 -8.28 -0.09 -29.90
CA LEU A 592 -7.83 1.14 -29.22
C LEU A 592 -6.85 1.93 -30.09
N ASN A 593 -5.91 1.26 -30.78
CA ASN A 593 -5.03 1.91 -31.73
C ASN A 593 -5.79 2.55 -32.91
N LEU A 594 -6.75 1.82 -33.50
CA LEU A 594 -7.64 2.38 -34.53
C LEU A 594 -8.37 3.63 -34.02
N LEU A 595 -8.90 3.60 -32.80
CA LEU A 595 -9.57 4.75 -32.18
C LEU A 595 -8.59 5.89 -31.89
N SER A 596 -7.37 5.58 -31.46
CA SER A 596 -6.32 6.55 -31.16
C SER A 596 -5.97 7.37 -32.39
N ASP A 597 -5.75 6.70 -33.52
CA ASP A 597 -5.45 7.32 -34.81
C ASP A 597 -6.63 8.12 -35.36
N ARG A 598 -7.83 7.51 -35.37
CA ARG A 598 -9.01 8.09 -36.04
C ARG A 598 -9.63 9.25 -35.27
N LEU A 599 -9.49 9.27 -33.95
CA LEU A 599 -10.01 10.33 -33.08
C LEU A 599 -8.92 11.28 -32.60
N ASN A 600 -7.64 10.98 -32.85
CA ASN A 600 -6.49 11.71 -32.36
C ASN A 600 -6.49 11.84 -30.82
N VAL A 601 -6.61 10.70 -30.13
CA VAL A 601 -6.76 10.57 -28.67
C VAL A 601 -5.76 9.56 -28.09
N SER A 602 -5.31 9.77 -26.85
CA SER A 602 -4.40 8.82 -26.18
C SER A 602 -5.16 7.91 -25.22
N PHE A 603 -4.60 6.74 -24.94
CA PHE A 603 -5.15 5.78 -23.98
C PHE A 603 -4.12 5.45 -22.90
N VAL A 604 -4.56 5.40 -21.65
CA VAL A 604 -3.84 4.75 -20.55
C VAL A 604 -4.75 3.66 -19.99
N VAL A 605 -4.30 2.41 -20.07
CA VAL A 605 -5.10 1.24 -19.74
C VAL A 605 -4.46 0.50 -18.57
N ALA A 606 -5.15 0.43 -17.43
CA ALA A 606 -4.79 -0.45 -16.33
C ALA A 606 -5.44 -1.81 -16.52
N THR A 607 -4.65 -2.89 -16.44
CA THR A 607 -5.13 -4.25 -16.70
C THR A 607 -4.42 -5.31 -15.87
N HIS A 608 -5.09 -6.44 -15.68
CA HIS A 608 -4.55 -7.69 -15.17
C HIS A 608 -4.32 -8.73 -16.27
N SER A 609 -4.72 -8.46 -17.52
CA SER A 609 -4.70 -9.42 -18.60
C SER A 609 -3.39 -9.37 -19.39
N PRO A 610 -2.53 -10.41 -19.31
CA PRO A 610 -1.35 -10.50 -20.17
C PRO A 610 -1.73 -10.61 -21.66
N ILE A 611 -2.96 -11.07 -21.96
CA ILE A 611 -3.46 -11.20 -23.33
C ILE A 611 -3.55 -9.83 -23.99
N LEU A 612 -3.92 -8.78 -23.25
CA LEU A 612 -3.92 -7.42 -23.79
C LEU A 612 -2.50 -6.94 -24.12
N ILE A 613 -1.54 -7.19 -23.24
CA ILE A 613 -0.14 -6.80 -23.45
C ILE A 613 0.49 -7.56 -24.62
N ALA A 614 0.20 -8.86 -24.74
CA ALA A 614 0.72 -9.69 -25.82
C ALA A 614 0.18 -9.33 -27.21
N ASN A 615 -0.94 -8.61 -27.26
CA ASN A 615 -1.55 -8.13 -28.50
C ASN A 615 -1.43 -6.61 -28.67
N ALA A 616 -0.69 -5.92 -27.79
CA ALA A 616 -0.35 -4.51 -27.96
C ALA A 616 0.54 -4.33 -29.22
N ALA A 617 0.42 -3.19 -29.88
CA ALA A 617 1.25 -2.88 -31.03
C ALA A 617 2.69 -2.54 -30.62
N ASP A 618 3.63 -2.69 -31.54
CA ASP A 618 5.05 -2.38 -31.27
C ASP A 618 5.27 -0.90 -30.89
N ASP A 619 4.42 0.00 -31.39
CA ASP A 619 4.47 1.43 -31.08
C ASP A 619 3.85 1.79 -29.72
N ASP A 620 3.12 0.85 -29.10
CA ASP A 620 2.52 1.02 -27.78
C ASP A 620 3.59 0.93 -26.68
N ILE A 621 3.25 1.46 -25.50
CA ILE A 621 4.14 1.44 -24.34
C ILE A 621 3.49 0.58 -23.27
N CYS A 622 4.21 -0.42 -22.77
CA CYS A 622 3.70 -1.35 -21.77
C CYS A 622 4.58 -1.29 -20.52
N TYR A 623 3.96 -1.12 -19.36
CA TYR A 623 4.63 -1.14 -18.06
C TYR A 623 4.11 -2.29 -17.22
N VAL A 624 5.00 -2.95 -16.48
CA VAL A 624 4.64 -3.83 -15.37
C VAL A 624 4.75 -3.07 -14.06
N SER A 625 3.73 -3.21 -13.22
CA SER A 625 3.66 -2.61 -11.88
C SER A 625 3.94 -3.67 -10.82
N SER A 626 5.04 -3.53 -10.09
CA SER A 626 5.47 -4.43 -9.01
C SER A 626 5.80 -3.65 -7.74
N ILE A 627 4.98 -3.79 -6.70
CA ILE A 627 5.16 -3.10 -5.39
C ILE A 627 5.39 -1.58 -5.59
N GLY A 628 4.60 -0.96 -6.46
CA GLY A 628 4.67 0.49 -6.73
C GLY A 628 5.87 0.95 -7.56
N ILE A 629 6.64 0.05 -8.14
CA ILE A 629 7.63 0.34 -9.19
C ILE A 629 6.98 0.10 -10.55
N LEU A 630 7.24 0.98 -11.51
CA LEU A 630 6.84 0.79 -12.91
C LEU A 630 8.07 0.53 -13.77
N ASP A 631 8.17 -0.69 -14.30
CA ASP A 631 9.22 -1.08 -15.24
C ASP A 631 8.63 -1.22 -16.64
N GLU A 632 9.30 -0.67 -17.65
CA GLU A 632 8.86 -0.80 -19.03
C GLU A 632 9.12 -2.23 -19.53
N ILE A 633 8.11 -2.84 -20.15
CA ILE A 633 8.19 -4.16 -20.77
C ILE A 633 8.72 -3.99 -22.21
N PRO A 634 9.91 -4.51 -22.53
CA PRO A 634 10.46 -4.46 -23.88
C PRO A 634 9.58 -5.23 -24.88
N ILE A 635 9.53 -4.78 -26.15
CA ILE A 635 8.70 -5.39 -27.21
C ILE A 635 8.91 -6.91 -27.31
N ILE A 636 10.17 -7.37 -27.21
CA ILE A 636 10.55 -8.78 -27.32
C ILE A 636 9.86 -9.65 -26.26
N GLU A 637 9.62 -9.10 -25.07
CA GLU A 637 9.04 -9.82 -23.92
C GLU A 637 7.50 -9.77 -23.92
N ARG A 638 6.89 -8.87 -24.72
CA ARG A 638 5.43 -8.72 -24.78
C ARG A 638 4.76 -9.91 -25.44
N HIS A 639 5.36 -10.51 -26.47
CA HIS A 639 4.68 -11.46 -27.35
C HIS A 639 4.43 -12.85 -26.75
N SER A 640 4.95 -13.15 -25.56
CA SER A 640 4.67 -14.40 -24.84
C SER A 640 3.87 -14.11 -23.58
N VAL A 641 2.64 -14.63 -23.55
CA VAL A 641 1.77 -14.57 -22.36
C VAL A 641 2.43 -15.30 -21.20
N GLU A 642 3.09 -16.43 -21.47
CA GLU A 642 3.79 -17.22 -20.47
C GLU A 642 5.00 -16.48 -19.88
N THR A 643 5.74 -15.73 -20.70
CA THR A 643 6.83 -14.86 -20.23
C THR A 643 6.30 -13.76 -19.33
N LEU A 644 5.23 -13.07 -19.76
CA LEU A 644 4.59 -12.02 -18.96
C LEU A 644 4.08 -12.55 -17.62
N LEU A 645 3.48 -13.74 -17.60
CA LEU A 645 3.01 -14.39 -16.37
C LEU A 645 4.17 -14.74 -15.43
N MET A 646 5.27 -15.27 -15.97
CA MET A 646 6.43 -15.67 -15.17
C MET A 646 7.23 -14.48 -14.63
N ASP A 647 7.62 -13.56 -15.52
CA ASP A 647 8.50 -12.43 -15.19
C ASP A 647 7.71 -11.26 -14.57
N GLY A 648 6.51 -10.98 -15.07
CA GLY A 648 5.72 -9.82 -14.65
C GLY A 648 4.74 -10.08 -13.50
N PHE A 649 4.25 -11.30 -13.36
CA PHE A 649 3.25 -11.66 -12.33
C PHE A 649 3.74 -12.66 -11.30
N GLU A 650 5.01 -13.10 -11.40
CA GLU A 650 5.57 -14.19 -10.62
C GLU A 650 4.61 -15.39 -10.58
N THR A 651 3.98 -15.75 -11.70
CA THR A 651 2.96 -16.81 -11.76
C THR A 651 3.44 -17.93 -12.67
N TYR A 652 3.60 -19.13 -12.09
CA TYR A 652 3.95 -20.32 -12.86
C TYR A 652 2.72 -20.97 -13.52
N THR A 653 2.83 -21.20 -14.81
CA THR A 653 1.88 -22.01 -15.58
C THR A 653 2.55 -23.33 -15.98
N PRO A 654 2.00 -24.50 -15.61
CA PRO A 654 2.52 -25.79 -16.08
C PRO A 654 2.59 -25.88 -17.61
N HIS A 655 3.54 -26.65 -18.14
CA HIS A 655 3.87 -26.71 -19.57
C HIS A 655 4.37 -25.37 -20.14
N ASN A 656 5.13 -24.62 -19.35
CA ASN A 656 5.65 -23.34 -19.78
C ASN A 656 6.70 -23.51 -20.90
N ARG A 657 6.30 -23.20 -22.14
CA ARG A 657 7.21 -23.25 -23.29
C ARG A 657 8.43 -22.34 -23.15
N GLU A 658 8.30 -21.24 -22.44
CA GLU A 658 9.40 -20.30 -22.24
C GLU A 658 10.56 -20.93 -21.47
N VAL A 659 10.29 -21.77 -20.47
CA VAL A 659 11.33 -22.48 -19.71
C VAL A 659 12.14 -23.36 -20.66
N HIS A 660 11.46 -24.13 -21.50
CA HIS A 660 12.10 -25.00 -22.49
C HIS A 660 12.86 -24.20 -23.55
N GLU A 661 12.27 -23.12 -24.08
CA GLU A 661 12.91 -22.28 -25.08
C GLU A 661 14.17 -21.58 -24.55
N GLN A 662 14.13 -21.06 -23.32
CA GLN A 662 15.28 -20.40 -22.71
C GLN A 662 16.40 -21.40 -22.42
N CYS A 663 16.07 -22.60 -21.91
CA CYS A 663 17.06 -23.66 -21.75
C CYS A 663 17.68 -24.05 -23.10
N ALA A 664 16.88 -24.20 -24.15
CA ALA A 664 17.37 -24.52 -25.49
C ALA A 664 18.21 -23.41 -26.11
N LYS A 665 17.80 -22.13 -25.99
CA LYS A 665 18.54 -20.95 -26.47
C LYS A 665 19.91 -20.86 -25.79
N LEU A 666 19.96 -21.11 -24.48
CA LEU A 666 21.19 -21.07 -23.69
C LEU A 666 22.13 -22.23 -24.02
N VAL A 667 21.61 -23.46 -24.18
CA VAL A 667 22.42 -24.59 -24.65
C VAL A 667 22.95 -24.34 -26.05
N ALA A 668 22.12 -23.80 -26.95
CA ALA A 668 22.54 -23.45 -28.31
C ALA A 668 23.59 -22.33 -28.33
N SER A 669 23.48 -21.32 -27.47
CA SER A 669 24.50 -20.28 -27.35
C SER A 669 25.81 -20.86 -26.84
N LEU A 670 25.79 -21.68 -25.79
CA LEU A 670 27.00 -22.35 -25.28
C LEU A 670 27.70 -23.23 -26.32
N ILE A 671 26.93 -23.94 -27.17
CA ILE A 671 27.48 -24.71 -28.28
C ILE A 671 28.10 -23.79 -29.35
N SER A 672 27.51 -22.61 -29.58
CA SER A 672 27.99 -21.61 -30.54
C SER A 672 29.21 -20.83 -30.03
N ASP A 673 29.35 -20.69 -28.71
CA ASP A 673 30.42 -19.96 -28.00
C ASP A 673 31.80 -20.62 -28.13
N ALA A 674 31.88 -21.81 -28.73
CA ALA A 674 33.13 -22.40 -29.17
C ALA A 674 33.85 -21.59 -30.28
N ASN A 675 33.24 -20.54 -30.88
CA ASN A 675 33.85 -19.83 -32.01
C ASN A 675 33.69 -18.28 -32.08
N THR A 676 33.02 -17.57 -31.15
CA THR A 676 32.97 -16.07 -31.23
C THR A 676 32.88 -15.32 -29.88
N PRO A 677 33.43 -14.08 -29.76
CA PRO A 677 33.58 -13.37 -28.48
C PRO A 677 32.32 -12.64 -27.97
N ASN A 678 31.31 -12.39 -28.82
CA ASN A 678 30.18 -11.50 -28.52
C ASN A 678 29.04 -12.18 -27.72
N ALA A 679 29.23 -13.43 -27.33
CA ALA A 679 28.18 -14.26 -26.77
C ALA A 679 28.23 -14.41 -25.23
N ALA A 680 29.37 -14.09 -24.60
CA ALA A 680 29.53 -14.13 -23.15
C ALA A 680 28.48 -13.28 -22.39
N ILE A 681 28.10 -12.11 -22.92
CA ILE A 681 27.13 -11.19 -22.29
C ILE A 681 25.69 -11.72 -22.39
N LYS A 682 25.34 -12.46 -23.45
CA LYS A 682 24.00 -13.06 -23.62
C LYS A 682 23.79 -14.29 -22.74
N SER A 683 24.87 -15.04 -22.48
CA SER A 683 24.83 -16.22 -21.62
C SER A 683 24.57 -15.85 -20.16
N GLU A 684 25.11 -14.73 -19.67
CA GLU A 684 24.96 -14.29 -18.28
C GLU A 684 23.52 -13.82 -17.95
N THR A 685 22.89 -13.04 -18.84
CA THR A 685 21.50 -12.59 -18.68
C THR A 685 20.50 -13.76 -18.73
N ALA A 686 20.73 -14.74 -19.61
CA ALA A 686 19.88 -15.92 -19.67
C ALA A 686 20.07 -16.86 -18.45
N ILE A 687 21.27 -16.93 -17.86
CA ILE A 687 21.49 -17.62 -16.57
C ILE A 687 20.69 -16.96 -15.45
N GLU A 688 20.68 -15.62 -15.37
CA GLU A 688 19.87 -14.90 -14.38
C GLU A 688 18.38 -15.18 -14.56
N LYS A 689 17.87 -15.13 -15.81
CA LYS A 689 16.47 -15.49 -16.10
C LYS A 689 16.11 -16.89 -15.63
N LEU A 690 16.94 -17.90 -15.90
CA LEU A 690 16.69 -19.27 -15.42
C LEU A 690 16.70 -19.38 -13.88
N LYS A 691 17.55 -18.62 -13.19
CA LYS A 691 17.52 -18.56 -11.72
C LYS A 691 16.22 -17.96 -11.21
N THR A 692 15.72 -16.90 -11.86
CA THR A 692 14.43 -16.28 -11.56
C THR A 692 13.27 -17.26 -11.79
N PHE A 693 13.24 -17.95 -12.93
CA PHE A 693 12.23 -18.99 -13.20
C PHE A 693 12.25 -20.08 -12.13
N ARG A 694 13.43 -20.58 -11.75
CA ARG A 694 13.56 -21.57 -10.67
C ARG A 694 12.95 -21.08 -9.35
N THR A 695 13.20 -19.83 -8.97
CA THR A 695 12.61 -19.25 -7.75
C THR A 695 11.09 -19.10 -7.85
N THR A 696 10.58 -18.64 -9.00
CA THR A 696 9.13 -18.48 -9.23
C THR A 696 8.41 -19.83 -9.21
N ILE A 697 8.97 -20.86 -9.84
CA ILE A 697 8.38 -22.21 -9.86
C ILE A 697 8.33 -22.79 -8.44
N ARG A 698 9.41 -22.64 -7.66
CA ARG A 698 9.44 -23.10 -6.26
C ARG A 698 8.44 -22.36 -5.36
N LYS A 699 8.23 -21.07 -5.59
CA LYS A 699 7.32 -20.22 -4.78
C LYS A 699 5.84 -20.50 -5.07
N ASN A 700 5.49 -20.81 -6.32
CA ASN A 700 4.09 -20.98 -6.76
C ASN A 700 3.64 -22.43 -6.92
N GLY A 701 4.52 -23.39 -6.68
CA GLY A 701 4.19 -24.81 -6.77
C GLY A 701 3.03 -25.21 -5.86
N GLN A 702 2.08 -25.97 -6.40
CA GLN A 702 1.00 -26.58 -5.62
C GLN A 702 1.50 -27.86 -4.95
N GLY A 703 2.44 -27.73 -3.99
CA GLY A 703 2.98 -28.87 -3.23
C GLY A 703 3.93 -29.77 -4.02
N GLU A 704 4.53 -30.75 -3.33
CA GLU A 704 5.57 -31.66 -3.87
C GLU A 704 5.05 -32.71 -4.89
N ASP A 705 3.74 -32.77 -5.16
CA ASP A 705 3.11 -33.83 -5.96
C ASP A 705 2.86 -33.49 -7.45
N ASP A 706 3.29 -32.33 -7.95
CA ASP A 706 3.18 -32.00 -9.38
C ASP A 706 4.40 -32.52 -10.17
N GLU A 707 4.25 -33.71 -10.77
CA GLU A 707 5.28 -34.36 -11.61
C GLU A 707 5.85 -33.42 -12.71
N GLN A 708 5.02 -32.51 -13.23
CA GLN A 708 5.43 -31.60 -14.30
C GLN A 708 6.25 -30.43 -13.75
N GLN A 709 5.90 -29.92 -12.58
CA GLN A 709 6.71 -28.91 -11.89
C GLN A 709 8.11 -29.46 -11.58
N ALA A 710 8.19 -30.70 -11.13
CA ALA A 710 9.46 -31.39 -10.89
C ALA A 710 10.28 -31.54 -12.19
N SER A 711 9.63 -31.87 -13.31
CA SER A 711 10.27 -31.94 -14.63
C SER A 711 10.85 -30.60 -15.08
N ASP A 712 10.10 -29.51 -14.96
CA ASP A 712 10.54 -28.18 -15.40
C ASP A 712 11.70 -27.66 -14.50
N LEU A 713 11.64 -27.95 -13.20
CA LEU A 713 12.75 -27.67 -12.27
C LEU A 713 14.00 -28.49 -12.58
N ASP A 714 13.85 -29.79 -12.83
CA ASP A 714 14.96 -30.68 -13.21
C ASP A 714 15.61 -30.22 -14.52
N LEU A 715 14.83 -29.76 -15.50
CA LEU A 715 15.36 -29.21 -16.74
C LEU A 715 16.22 -27.96 -16.48
N ILE A 716 15.73 -27.03 -15.65
CA ILE A 716 16.49 -25.82 -15.29
C ILE A 716 17.77 -26.19 -14.54
N GLU A 717 17.69 -27.13 -13.59
CA GLU A 717 18.84 -27.56 -12.79
C GLU A 717 19.90 -28.25 -13.65
N LYS A 718 19.51 -29.14 -14.55
CA LYS A 718 20.42 -29.78 -15.52
C LYS A 718 21.07 -28.76 -16.44
N THR A 719 20.30 -27.78 -16.91
CA THR A 719 20.82 -26.73 -17.80
C THR A 719 21.83 -25.84 -17.07
N LEU A 720 21.52 -25.41 -15.84
CA LEU A 720 22.46 -24.63 -15.01
C LEU A 720 23.72 -25.45 -14.65
N ALA A 721 23.58 -26.73 -14.34
CA ALA A 721 24.72 -27.61 -14.03
C ALA A 721 25.64 -27.81 -15.25
N ALA A 722 25.06 -28.00 -16.45
CA ALA A 722 25.83 -28.13 -17.68
C ALA A 722 26.67 -26.88 -17.99
N ILE A 723 26.17 -25.68 -17.67
CA ILE A 723 26.92 -24.42 -17.82
C ILE A 723 28.13 -24.38 -16.89
N VAL A 724 27.93 -24.76 -15.62
CA VAL A 724 29.01 -24.73 -14.62
C VAL A 724 30.14 -25.66 -15.07
N MET A 725 29.81 -26.87 -15.52
CA MET A 725 30.79 -27.82 -16.04
C MET A 725 31.55 -27.28 -17.25
N LEU A 726 30.86 -26.65 -18.21
CA LEU A 726 31.51 -26.09 -19.41
C LEU A 726 32.39 -24.86 -19.11
N ARG A 727 32.02 -24.04 -18.11
CA ARG A 727 32.87 -22.94 -17.62
C ARG A 727 34.13 -23.48 -16.93
N GLU A 728 34.04 -24.57 -16.19
CA GLU A 728 35.19 -25.23 -15.55
C GLU A 728 36.14 -25.90 -16.56
N GLU A 729 35.63 -26.43 -17.69
CA GLU A 729 36.47 -27.02 -18.75
C GLU A 729 37.18 -25.98 -19.64
N SER A 730 36.71 -24.73 -19.65
CA SER A 730 37.28 -23.64 -20.46
C SER A 730 38.30 -22.76 -19.70
N GLU A 731 38.51 -22.99 -18.40
CA GLU A 731 39.66 -22.42 -17.69
C GLU A 731 40.95 -23.14 -18.10
N PRO A 732 42.00 -22.43 -18.56
CA PRO A 732 43.26 -23.06 -18.89
C PRO A 732 43.85 -23.66 -17.62
N ARG A 733 44.03 -24.99 -17.61
CA ARG A 733 44.83 -25.67 -16.59
C ARG A 733 46.23 -25.05 -16.60
N HIS A 734 46.50 -24.12 -15.69
CA HIS A 734 47.85 -23.70 -15.35
C HIS A 734 48.52 -24.87 -14.63
N GLY A 735 49.14 -25.73 -15.43
CA GLY A 735 50.14 -26.71 -14.99
C GLY A 735 51.51 -26.08 -14.84
#